data_AF-A0A821NKJ9-F1
#
_entry.id   AF-A0A821NKJ9-F1
#
_cell.length_a   1.000
_cell.length_b   1.000
_cell.length_c   1.000
_cell.angle_alpha   90.00
_cell.angle_beta   90.00
_cell.angle_gamma   90.00
#
_symmetry.space_group_name_H-M   'P 1'
#
loop_
_entity.id
_entity.type
_entity.pdbx_description
1 polymer ?
#
loop_
_entity_poly.entity_id
_entity_poly.type
_entity_poly.pdbx_seq_one_letter_code
_entity_poly.pdbx_strand_id
1 'polypeptide(L)'
;MDNPTGTINSLYQYENIEDNILNKLKKLRQHYPERFPLSIHVLATVHDTIDGEWQQRLRQAMEQRNRVSIFLIPYQMSNFNWIVVIIKFKTDGQVERAEFIDPLRESNLDIDKLQIQFGEIYPGIILQPRSIRKQEDREKSIELTIETLLKLAEEYQTTNINDLHDKTIGDQNASDRLNKEKGSFPILTANGGDRKISPLNIHELFRLIKKVNSTVYTIKKKDIIFFLGLTGSGKSTTIHFLAGSKMIEIEVRGLYHIAPVEINNPDLKYITTSPFVKSETRYITSVEVKLKNTNGLTKESIILCDSPGFEDTSGPEVDIANGLGIVNVIKVCTSVKPVVVISYKSIRDQIEAFSYIFTKFPEKEKDTIHAFIKEIHRKLKDDETSDKSFMFLLEDILQKTRQGARVLDPINDKHETILDELIKSIAIDHPENVFQFSITGKSKTTLQEQLTKHQLNIRSATERSEYELVKYRLDQLKCLNDLLGQHDIEQVYNDCLRHINRYLSEEYERGISAMKRCLMSQTSLNDEDIRQYQICIDHAKLAKEVQENHLGIEVISSTAFIEDLNRQVDLMLLDVREKDVDDISIRMSLEKIKTILNAFPDLDSKKLDNICQVLLEKLDSLVVSFKKSISSNKFDEAASHITKLYRAIDVLQDHLDREEIKAKYVQLKEYFLHHVNDCLGKL
;
A
#
# COMPACT_ATOMS: atom_id res chain seq x y z
N MET A 1 15.63 18.66 41.79
CA MET A 1 14.65 17.56 41.90
C MET A 1 13.67 17.73 40.77
N ASP A 2 13.35 16.60 40.15
CA ASP A 2 12.27 16.28 39.22
C ASP A 2 12.42 16.57 37.71
N ASN A 3 12.67 15.44 37.04
CA ASN A 3 12.60 15.12 35.61
C ASN A 3 11.23 15.47 34.99
N PRO A 4 11.22 15.94 33.73
CA PRO A 4 10.12 15.67 32.81
C PRO A 4 10.36 14.35 32.09
N THR A 5 9.39 13.45 32.19
CA THR A 5 9.28 12.17 31.47
C THR A 5 9.46 12.36 29.97
N GLY A 6 10.54 11.81 29.43
CA GLY A 6 10.82 11.78 28.01
C GLY A 6 9.96 10.74 27.30
N THR A 7 9.09 11.20 26.41
CA THR A 7 8.54 10.40 25.32
C THR A 7 9.63 10.25 24.27
N ILE A 8 10.48 9.24 24.41
CA ILE A 8 11.46 8.87 23.39
C ILE A 8 10.69 8.23 22.23
N ASN A 9 10.53 9.02 21.16
CA ASN A 9 10.34 8.63 19.77
C ASN A 9 10.45 7.11 19.49
N SER A 10 9.31 6.44 19.29
CA SER A 10 9.21 5.01 18.97
C SER A 10 9.69 4.63 17.57
N LEU A 11 10.04 5.58 16.69
CA LEU A 11 10.58 5.29 15.35
C LEU A 11 12.11 5.04 15.30
N TYR A 12 12.85 5.34 16.37
CA TYR A 12 14.32 5.24 16.39
C TYR A 12 14.87 3.88 16.86
N GLN A 13 14.02 2.93 17.29
CA GLN A 13 14.47 1.61 17.77
C GLN A 13 14.65 0.55 16.66
N TYR A 14 14.36 0.88 15.40
CA TYR A 14 14.28 -0.09 14.31
C TYR A 14 15.55 -0.24 13.46
N GLU A 15 16.69 0.35 13.87
CA GLU A 15 17.86 0.49 13.00
C GLU A 15 18.69 -0.78 12.74
N ASN A 16 18.54 -1.90 13.48
CA ASN A 16 19.20 -3.16 13.07
C ASN A 16 18.64 -4.43 13.75
N ILE A 17 17.73 -5.17 13.09
CA ILE A 17 17.18 -6.44 13.65
C ILE A 17 18.28 -7.48 13.88
N GLU A 18 19.32 -7.49 13.04
CA GLU A 18 20.43 -8.42 13.11
C GLU A 18 21.20 -8.23 14.42
N ASP A 19 21.55 -6.98 14.76
CA ASP A 19 22.23 -6.66 16.01
C ASP A 19 21.37 -7.01 17.22
N ASN A 20 20.05 -6.84 17.13
CA ASN A 20 19.14 -7.21 18.21
C ASN A 20 19.12 -8.73 18.45
N ILE A 21 19.07 -9.54 17.39
CA ILE A 21 19.13 -11.01 17.50
C ILE A 21 20.52 -11.41 18.03
N LEU A 22 21.59 -10.83 17.50
CA LEU A 22 22.97 -11.14 17.90
C LEU A 22 23.21 -10.82 19.38
N ASN A 23 22.71 -9.67 19.85
CA ASN A 23 22.80 -9.24 21.25
C ASN A 23 21.99 -10.15 22.18
N LYS A 24 20.76 -10.54 21.81
CA LYS A 24 19.96 -11.49 22.59
C LYS A 24 20.60 -12.88 22.61
N LEU A 25 21.08 -13.39 21.46
CA LEU A 25 21.77 -14.69 21.37
C LEU A 25 23.06 -14.71 22.20
N LYS A 26 23.82 -13.60 22.25
CA LYS A 26 25.01 -13.46 23.09
C LYS A 26 24.68 -13.55 24.58
N LYS A 27 23.58 -12.91 25.02
CA LYS A 27 23.09 -13.02 26.41
C LYS A 27 22.62 -14.44 26.73
N LEU A 28 21.86 -15.07 25.83
CA LEU A 28 21.37 -16.44 26.00
C LEU A 28 22.53 -17.45 26.06
N ARG A 29 23.58 -17.27 25.26
CA ARG A 29 24.82 -18.06 25.32
C ARG A 29 25.52 -18.03 26.67
N GLN A 30 25.53 -16.87 27.31
CA GLN A 30 26.16 -16.70 28.62
C GLN A 30 25.39 -17.44 29.72
N HIS A 31 24.06 -17.49 29.62
CA HIS A 31 23.19 -18.10 30.63
C HIS A 31 22.88 -19.58 30.36
N TYR A 32 22.84 -19.99 29.08
CA TYR A 32 22.44 -21.33 28.62
C TYR A 32 23.33 -21.83 27.47
N PRO A 33 24.65 -22.05 27.70
CA PRO A 33 25.60 -22.40 26.64
C PRO A 33 25.29 -23.73 25.95
N GLU A 34 24.72 -24.70 26.68
CA GLU A 34 24.27 -26.00 26.15
C GLU A 34 23.07 -25.88 25.19
N ARG A 35 22.19 -24.90 25.41
CA ARG A 35 20.99 -24.69 24.59
C ARG A 35 21.24 -23.79 23.37
N PHE A 36 22.22 -22.90 23.46
CA PHE A 36 22.57 -21.95 22.41
C PHE A 36 24.05 -22.03 22.01
N PRO A 37 24.54 -23.18 21.50
CA PRO A 37 25.94 -23.37 21.17
C PRO A 37 26.46 -22.41 20.08
N LEU A 38 27.78 -22.38 19.92
CA LEU A 38 28.45 -21.59 18.88
C LEU A 38 28.11 -22.02 17.45
N SER A 39 27.40 -23.13 17.26
CA SER A 39 26.89 -23.61 15.96
C SER A 39 25.60 -22.92 15.49
N ILE A 40 25.00 -22.06 16.32
CA ILE A 40 23.87 -21.21 15.91
C ILE A 40 24.41 -19.89 15.34
N HIS A 41 24.02 -19.53 14.13
CA HIS A 41 24.55 -18.37 13.43
C HIS A 41 23.41 -17.45 13.03
N VAL A 42 23.59 -16.16 13.25
CA VAL A 42 22.72 -15.13 12.69
C VAL A 42 23.39 -14.63 11.43
N LEU A 43 22.70 -14.68 10.30
CA LEU A 43 23.17 -14.09 9.05
C LEU A 43 22.60 -12.70 8.86
N ALA A 44 23.27 -11.96 7.97
CA ALA A 44 22.83 -10.64 7.59
C ALA A 44 21.38 -10.65 7.10
N THR A 45 20.66 -9.58 7.41
CA THR A 45 19.28 -9.41 6.96
C THR A 45 19.19 -9.47 5.43
N VAL A 46 18.23 -10.24 4.91
CA VAL A 46 17.85 -10.19 3.48
C VAL A 46 16.79 -9.11 3.29
N HIS A 47 16.98 -8.21 2.32
CA HIS A 47 16.00 -7.17 1.98
C HIS A 47 15.31 -7.47 0.66
N ASP A 48 14.14 -8.14 0.72
CA ASP A 48 13.24 -8.58 -0.36
C ASP A 48 13.83 -9.53 -1.44
N THR A 49 15.12 -9.41 -1.74
CA THR A 49 15.82 -10.28 -2.69
C THR A 49 17.19 -10.65 -2.16
N ILE A 50 17.55 -11.92 -2.32
CA ILE A 50 18.90 -12.40 -2.07
C ILE A 50 19.80 -11.92 -3.22
N ASP A 51 20.64 -10.93 -2.94
CA ASP A 51 21.62 -10.43 -3.90
C ASP A 51 22.89 -11.30 -3.92
N GLY A 52 23.73 -11.09 -4.95
CA GLY A 52 24.96 -11.87 -5.12
C GLY A 52 25.93 -11.75 -3.94
N GLU A 53 25.90 -10.64 -3.20
CA GLU A 53 26.70 -10.44 -2.00
C GLU A 53 26.21 -11.35 -0.86
N TRP A 54 24.90 -11.41 -0.64
CA TRP A 54 24.30 -12.29 0.35
C TRP A 54 24.49 -13.77 -0.02
N GLN A 55 24.38 -14.12 -1.32
CA GLN A 55 24.73 -15.47 -1.80
C GLN A 55 26.16 -15.86 -1.44
N GLN A 56 27.12 -14.94 -1.65
CA GLN A 56 28.52 -15.16 -1.32
C GLN A 56 28.73 -15.28 0.20
N ARG A 57 28.05 -14.45 1.00
CA ARG A 57 28.11 -14.52 2.47
C ARG A 57 27.57 -15.84 3.02
N LEU A 58 26.45 -16.33 2.51
CA LEU A 58 25.90 -17.63 2.92
C LEU A 58 26.87 -18.77 2.53
N ARG A 59 27.41 -18.77 1.30
CA ARG A 59 28.42 -19.75 0.87
C ARG A 59 29.68 -19.71 1.74
N GLN A 60 30.23 -18.53 2.03
CA GLN A 60 31.39 -18.36 2.90
C GLN A 60 31.12 -18.82 4.34
N ALA A 61 29.93 -18.52 4.88
CA ALA A 61 29.53 -18.94 6.21
C ALA A 61 29.41 -20.48 6.32
N MET A 62 29.04 -21.14 5.21
CA MET A 62 29.01 -22.60 5.10
C MET A 62 30.41 -23.21 4.92
N GLU A 63 31.26 -22.66 4.05
CA GLU A 63 32.61 -23.17 3.76
C GLU A 63 33.56 -23.05 4.96
N GLN A 64 33.40 -22.02 5.79
CA GLN A 64 34.28 -21.79 6.93
C GLN A 64 34.05 -22.72 8.13
N ARG A 65 33.01 -23.58 8.12
CA ARG A 65 32.53 -24.24 9.34
C ARG A 65 32.21 -25.72 9.16
N ASN A 66 33.18 -26.58 9.49
CA ASN A 66 33.11 -28.05 9.49
C ASN A 66 32.21 -28.68 10.58
N ARG A 67 31.07 -28.05 10.97
CA ARG A 67 30.14 -28.58 12.00
C ARG A 67 28.68 -28.36 11.60
N VAL A 68 27.77 -29.18 12.17
CA VAL A 68 26.31 -28.95 12.12
C VAL A 68 26.04 -27.50 12.51
N SER A 69 25.43 -26.74 11.60
CA SER A 69 25.27 -25.30 11.73
C SER A 69 23.80 -24.94 11.51
N ILE A 70 23.22 -24.19 12.45
CA ILE A 70 21.87 -23.64 12.33
C ILE A 70 22.02 -22.18 11.95
N PHE A 71 21.46 -21.78 10.80
CA PHE A 71 21.45 -20.40 10.35
C PHE A 71 20.07 -19.78 10.56
N LEU A 72 20.08 -18.67 11.29
CA LEU A 72 18.96 -17.79 11.56
C LEU A 72 19.05 -16.62 10.57
N ILE A 73 18.08 -16.51 9.69
CA ILE A 73 18.06 -15.54 8.59
C ILE A 73 16.83 -14.65 8.74
N PRO A 74 17.02 -13.39 9.17
CA PRO A 74 15.96 -12.39 9.12
C PRO A 74 15.71 -12.00 7.66
N TYR A 75 14.49 -12.15 7.18
CA TYR A 75 14.10 -11.81 5.82
C TYR A 75 13.07 -10.68 5.85
N GLN A 76 13.47 -9.48 5.42
CA GLN A 76 12.59 -8.34 5.33
C GLN A 76 11.89 -8.31 3.97
N MET A 77 10.60 -8.59 3.93
CA MET A 77 9.80 -8.40 2.71
C MET A 77 9.42 -6.93 2.48
N SER A 78 9.15 -6.21 3.57
CA SER A 78 8.79 -4.78 3.54
C SER A 78 9.09 -4.13 4.89
N ASN A 79 8.87 -2.82 5.02
CA ASN A 79 9.21 -2.04 6.22
C ASN A 79 8.67 -2.64 7.54
N PHE A 80 7.58 -3.40 7.50
CA PHE A 80 6.97 -4.04 8.68
C PHE A 80 6.61 -5.52 8.51
N ASN A 81 6.99 -6.14 7.39
CA ASN A 81 6.78 -7.57 7.18
C ASN A 81 8.13 -8.29 7.21
N TRP A 82 8.35 -9.01 8.30
CA TRP A 82 9.56 -9.78 8.57
C TRP A 82 9.20 -11.26 8.58
N ILE A 83 9.97 -12.02 7.83
CA ILE A 83 9.87 -13.47 7.78
C ILE A 83 11.12 -14.04 8.42
N VAL A 84 10.92 -15.11 9.15
CA VAL A 84 11.99 -15.89 9.74
C VAL A 84 12.32 -17.00 8.76
N VAL A 85 13.57 -17.11 8.33
CA VAL A 85 14.06 -18.31 7.63
C VAL A 85 15.10 -18.98 8.53
N ILE A 86 14.96 -20.30 8.72
CA ILE A 86 15.91 -21.12 9.47
C ILE A 86 16.40 -22.27 8.60
N ILE A 87 17.70 -22.48 8.55
CA ILE A 87 18.30 -23.58 7.80
C ILE A 87 19.28 -24.33 8.70
N LYS A 88 19.05 -25.63 8.88
CA LYS A 88 19.98 -26.53 9.59
C LYS A 88 20.73 -27.35 8.55
N PHE A 89 22.06 -27.34 8.64
CA PHE A 89 22.93 -28.17 7.83
C PHE A 89 23.53 -29.31 8.64
N LYS A 90 23.64 -30.47 8.01
CA LYS A 90 24.41 -31.62 8.50
C LYS A 90 25.91 -31.35 8.40
N THR A 91 26.72 -32.22 9.02
CA THR A 91 28.19 -32.14 8.96
C THR A 91 28.78 -32.32 7.56
N ASP A 92 28.04 -32.96 6.64
CA ASP A 92 28.44 -33.16 5.25
C ASP A 92 28.02 -32.00 4.33
N GLY A 93 27.46 -30.93 4.90
CA GLY A 93 27.01 -29.74 4.17
C GLY A 93 25.62 -29.88 3.56
N GLN A 94 24.94 -31.02 3.67
CA GLN A 94 23.57 -31.17 3.19
C GLN A 94 22.58 -30.45 4.09
N VAL A 95 21.52 -29.89 3.49
CA VAL A 95 20.40 -29.32 4.23
C VAL A 95 19.67 -30.45 4.96
N GLU A 96 19.67 -30.39 6.29
CA GLU A 96 18.87 -31.28 7.13
C GLU A 96 17.41 -30.84 7.14
N ARG A 97 17.20 -29.53 7.28
CA ARG A 97 15.87 -28.91 7.35
C ARG A 97 15.98 -27.43 7.00
N ALA A 98 15.00 -26.93 6.26
CA ALA A 98 14.88 -25.51 5.94
C ALA A 98 13.41 -25.10 6.09
N GLU A 99 13.15 -24.13 6.98
CA GLU A 99 11.81 -23.67 7.29
C GLU A 99 11.71 -22.17 7.18
N PHE A 100 10.51 -21.69 6.90
CA PHE A 100 10.18 -20.28 7.06
C PHE A 100 8.92 -20.09 7.91
N ILE A 101 8.89 -18.97 8.62
CA ILE A 101 7.75 -18.52 9.40
C ILE A 101 7.39 -17.11 8.99
N ASP A 102 6.14 -16.95 8.62
CA ASP A 102 5.49 -15.68 8.41
C ASP A 102 4.59 -15.36 9.62
N PRO A 103 4.99 -14.40 10.48
CA PRO A 103 4.27 -14.06 11.70
C PRO A 103 2.99 -13.26 11.44
N LEU A 104 2.77 -12.72 10.24
CA LEU A 104 1.62 -11.86 9.92
C LEU A 104 0.44 -12.66 9.35
N ARG A 105 -0.78 -12.30 9.78
CA ARG A 105 -2.04 -12.91 9.31
C ARG A 105 -2.33 -12.54 7.86
N GLU A 106 -2.13 -11.27 7.52
CA GLU A 106 -2.31 -10.70 6.18
C GLU A 106 -0.96 -10.41 5.54
N SER A 107 -0.29 -11.48 5.11
CA SER A 107 0.99 -11.37 4.40
C SER A 107 0.79 -11.67 2.92
N ASN A 108 1.47 -10.90 2.08
CA ASN A 108 1.57 -11.13 0.64
C ASN A 108 2.83 -11.95 0.30
N LEU A 109 3.22 -12.89 1.19
CA LEU A 109 4.38 -13.73 0.96
C LEU A 109 4.19 -14.59 -0.29
N ASP A 110 5.00 -14.28 -1.30
CA ASP A 110 5.18 -15.13 -2.47
C ASP A 110 6.16 -16.25 -2.11
N ILE A 111 5.61 -17.39 -1.72
CA ILE A 111 6.37 -18.58 -1.31
C ILE A 111 7.22 -19.10 -2.46
N ASP A 112 6.73 -19.01 -3.70
CA ASP A 112 7.45 -19.46 -4.89
C ASP A 112 8.66 -18.56 -5.15
N LYS A 113 8.51 -17.24 -5.02
CA LYS A 113 9.66 -16.29 -5.08
C LYS A 113 10.70 -16.62 -4.02
N LEU A 114 10.28 -16.89 -2.78
CA LEU A 114 11.20 -17.23 -1.68
C LEU A 114 11.93 -18.55 -1.98
N GLN A 115 11.18 -19.57 -2.42
CA GLN A 115 11.71 -20.89 -2.77
C GLN A 115 12.70 -20.83 -3.94
N ILE A 116 12.42 -20.04 -4.98
CA ILE A 116 13.33 -19.84 -6.12
C ILE A 116 14.63 -19.20 -5.67
N GLN A 117 14.55 -18.13 -4.86
CA GLN A 117 15.75 -17.41 -4.41
C GLN A 117 16.70 -18.29 -3.60
N PHE A 118 16.18 -19.10 -2.68
CA PHE A 118 17.02 -20.04 -1.92
C PHE A 118 17.48 -21.23 -2.78
N GLY A 119 16.65 -21.68 -3.74
CA GLY A 119 16.98 -22.73 -4.70
C GLY A 119 18.11 -22.37 -5.67
N GLU A 120 18.24 -21.09 -6.06
CA GLU A 120 19.36 -20.59 -6.88
C GLU A 120 20.71 -20.70 -6.13
N ILE A 121 20.69 -20.67 -4.80
CA ILE A 121 21.90 -20.70 -3.96
C ILE A 121 22.28 -22.14 -3.61
N TYR A 122 21.28 -22.92 -3.23
CA TYR A 122 21.42 -24.32 -2.86
C TYR A 122 20.44 -25.17 -3.66
N PRO A 123 20.84 -25.65 -4.86
CA PRO A 123 19.98 -26.47 -5.70
C PRO A 123 19.45 -27.68 -4.93
N GLY A 124 18.13 -27.79 -4.79
CA GLY A 124 17.46 -28.87 -4.06
C GLY A 124 17.04 -28.54 -2.62
N ILE A 125 17.27 -27.31 -2.12
CA ILE A 125 16.66 -26.87 -0.86
C ILE A 125 15.14 -26.76 -1.00
N ILE A 126 14.38 -27.28 -0.03
CA ILE A 126 12.92 -27.17 0.04
C ILE A 126 12.57 -26.42 1.31
N LEU A 127 12.03 -25.21 1.17
CA LEU A 127 11.58 -24.37 2.27
C LEU A 127 10.17 -24.79 2.70
N GLN A 128 10.05 -25.25 3.94
CA GLN A 128 8.78 -25.67 4.50
C GLN A 128 8.12 -24.55 5.33
N PRO A 129 6.85 -24.21 5.08
CA PRO A 129 6.13 -23.28 5.94
C PRO A 129 5.90 -23.92 7.31
N ARG A 130 6.15 -23.18 8.38
CA ARG A 130 5.80 -23.60 9.74
C ARG A 130 4.67 -22.77 10.30
N SER A 131 3.56 -23.44 10.65
CA SER A 131 2.38 -22.80 11.19
C SER A 131 2.63 -22.34 12.63
N ILE A 132 2.60 -21.03 12.85
CA ILE A 132 2.49 -20.42 14.18
C ILE A 132 1.21 -19.60 14.26
N ARG A 133 0.80 -19.23 15.47
CA ARG A 133 -0.30 -18.27 15.66
C ARG A 133 0.13 -16.92 15.07
N LYS A 134 -0.56 -16.50 14.01
CA LYS A 134 -0.30 -15.26 13.27
C LYS A 134 -0.91 -14.04 13.98
N GLN A 135 -0.36 -12.85 13.76
CA GLN A 135 -0.82 -11.60 14.36
C GLN A 135 -1.18 -10.53 13.32
N GLU A 136 -1.98 -9.54 13.75
CA GLU A 136 -2.48 -8.41 12.94
C GLU A 136 -1.66 -7.12 13.20
N ASP A 137 -0.98 -7.02 14.34
CA ASP A 137 -0.17 -5.86 14.73
C ASP A 137 1.23 -5.90 14.08
N ARG A 138 1.46 -4.97 13.15
CA ARG A 138 2.70 -4.83 12.38
C ARG A 138 3.87 -4.29 13.21
N GLU A 139 3.62 -3.54 14.28
CA GLU A 139 4.67 -2.99 15.14
C GLU A 139 5.25 -4.07 16.07
N LYS A 140 4.42 -5.05 16.48
CA LYS A 140 4.86 -6.23 17.26
C LYS A 140 5.49 -7.34 16.42
N SER A 141 5.47 -7.22 15.09
CA SER A 141 6.04 -8.20 14.16
C SER A 141 7.52 -8.45 14.42
N ILE A 142 8.30 -7.40 14.70
CA ILE A 142 9.75 -7.48 14.86
C ILE A 142 10.15 -8.16 16.17
N GLU A 143 9.54 -7.79 17.29
CA GLU A 143 9.84 -8.38 18.59
C GLU A 143 9.52 -9.89 18.60
N LEU A 144 8.35 -10.24 18.05
CA LEU A 144 7.93 -11.63 17.93
C LEU A 144 8.78 -12.43 16.92
N THR A 145 9.25 -11.80 15.84
CA THR A 145 10.20 -12.40 14.88
C THR A 145 11.48 -12.81 15.60
N ILE A 146 12.03 -11.91 16.43
CA ILE A 146 13.24 -12.17 17.21
C ILE A 146 13.02 -13.29 18.23
N GLU A 147 11.91 -13.26 18.97
CA GLU A 147 11.57 -14.31 19.94
C GLU A 147 11.35 -15.67 19.28
N THR A 148 10.65 -15.69 18.15
CA THR A 148 10.39 -16.91 17.36
C THR A 148 11.68 -17.51 16.82
N LEU A 149 12.60 -16.69 16.28
CA LEU A 149 13.92 -17.13 15.81
C LEU A 149 14.71 -17.83 16.91
N LEU A 150 14.75 -17.23 18.10
CA LEU A 150 15.52 -17.77 19.22
C LEU A 150 14.88 -19.03 19.79
N LYS A 151 13.54 -19.07 19.90
CA LYS A 151 12.81 -20.26 20.35
C LYS A 151 13.00 -21.43 19.40
N LEU A 152 12.91 -21.21 18.09
CA LEU A 152 13.22 -22.23 17.09
C LEU A 152 14.66 -22.71 17.22
N ALA A 153 15.61 -21.79 17.34
CA ALA A 153 17.02 -22.15 17.47
C ALA A 153 17.26 -23.09 18.68
N GLU A 154 16.58 -22.84 19.80
CA GLU A 154 16.58 -23.71 20.99
C GLU A 154 15.94 -25.08 20.71
N GLU A 155 14.75 -25.11 20.10
CA GLU A 155 14.03 -26.35 19.76
C GLU A 155 14.89 -27.29 18.89
N TYR A 156 15.58 -26.73 17.89
CA TYR A 156 16.44 -27.46 16.96
C TYR A 156 17.73 -27.99 17.62
N GLN A 157 18.15 -27.42 18.74
CA GLN A 157 19.23 -27.98 19.57
C GLN A 157 18.71 -29.05 20.52
N THR A 158 17.52 -28.86 21.12
CA THR A 158 16.92 -29.87 22.01
C THR A 158 16.50 -31.14 21.28
N THR A 159 16.16 -31.07 19.99
CA THR A 159 15.92 -32.28 19.16
C THR A 159 17.20 -33.12 18.99
N ASN A 160 18.38 -32.49 18.87
CA ASN A 160 19.67 -33.20 18.88
C ASN A 160 19.98 -33.85 20.26
N ILE A 161 19.53 -33.27 21.37
CA ILE A 161 19.77 -33.80 22.73
C ILE A 161 18.88 -35.03 22.99
N ASN A 162 17.64 -35.02 22.50
CA ASN A 162 16.72 -36.15 22.66
C ASN A 162 17.01 -37.30 21.68
N ASP A 163 17.54 -37.03 20.48
CA ASP A 163 17.97 -38.07 19.52
C ASP A 163 19.25 -38.81 19.95
N LEU A 164 19.97 -38.28 20.95
CA LEU A 164 21.06 -39.00 21.65
C LEU A 164 20.53 -39.95 22.74
N HIS A 165 19.26 -39.82 23.15
CA HIS A 165 18.64 -40.65 24.17
C HIS A 165 17.61 -41.66 23.64
N ASP A 166 17.02 -41.45 22.46
CA ASP A 166 16.07 -42.39 21.84
C ASP A 166 16.68 -43.20 20.70
N LYS A 167 17.77 -43.92 21.02
CA LYS A 167 18.12 -45.17 20.32
C LYS A 167 17.42 -46.36 20.96
N THR A 168 16.10 -46.31 21.12
CA THR A 168 15.32 -47.54 21.37
C THR A 168 13.85 -47.34 21.03
N ILE A 169 13.33 -48.27 20.22
CA ILE A 169 11.91 -48.55 19.96
C ILE A 169 11.28 -47.70 18.86
N GLY A 170 11.18 -48.29 17.67
CA GLY A 170 10.46 -47.71 16.54
C GLY A 170 8.97 -48.00 16.57
N ASP A 171 8.23 -47.29 15.72
CA ASP A 171 7.16 -47.92 14.94
C ASP A 171 6.83 -47.11 13.69
N GLN A 172 6.48 -47.84 12.64
CA GLN A 172 6.09 -47.34 11.32
C GLN A 172 4.61 -46.93 11.33
N ASN A 173 4.22 -46.10 10.34
CA ASN A 173 2.86 -45.80 9.86
C ASN A 173 2.29 -44.42 10.25
N ALA A 174 2.41 -43.45 9.33
CA ALA A 174 1.36 -42.48 9.02
C ALA A 174 1.77 -41.58 7.83
N SER A 175 1.94 -42.18 6.65
CA SER A 175 2.12 -41.46 5.39
C SER A 175 1.10 -41.94 4.36
N ASP A 176 -0.18 -41.78 4.68
CA ASP A 176 -1.28 -41.94 3.74
C ASP A 176 -2.48 -41.18 4.29
N ARG A 177 -2.97 -40.21 3.49
CA ARG A 177 -4.16 -39.32 3.68
C ARG A 177 -3.81 -37.86 3.93
N LEU A 178 -3.59 -37.11 2.84
CA LEU A 178 -4.14 -35.77 2.58
C LEU A 178 -3.54 -35.24 1.26
N ASN A 179 -3.94 -35.86 0.15
CA ASN A 179 -3.72 -35.35 -1.20
C ASN A 179 -4.98 -35.63 -2.02
N LYS A 180 -5.99 -34.77 -1.85
CA LYS A 180 -7.14 -34.62 -2.76
C LYS A 180 -7.97 -33.44 -2.26
N GLU A 181 -7.74 -32.27 -2.83
CA GLU A 181 -8.75 -31.52 -3.59
C GLU A 181 -8.11 -30.25 -4.16
N LYS A 182 -8.00 -30.24 -5.49
CA LYS A 182 -7.60 -29.10 -6.31
C LYS A 182 -8.86 -28.32 -6.69
N GLY A 183 -8.85 -27.01 -6.50
CA GLY A 183 -9.70 -26.07 -7.23
C GLY A 183 -8.81 -25.14 -8.04
N SER A 184 -8.58 -25.47 -9.31
CA SER A 184 -7.77 -24.70 -10.25
C SER A 184 -8.59 -23.57 -10.89
N PHE A 185 -8.14 -22.32 -10.78
CA PHE A 185 -8.55 -21.22 -11.66
C PHE A 185 -7.50 -21.04 -12.77
N PRO A 186 -7.90 -20.73 -14.02
CA PRO A 186 -7.01 -20.74 -15.17
C PRO A 186 -6.15 -19.47 -15.23
N ILE A 187 -4.82 -19.65 -15.18
CA ILE A 187 -3.85 -18.60 -15.53
C ILE A 187 -3.89 -18.43 -17.04
N LEU A 188 -4.27 -17.23 -17.49
CA LEU A 188 -4.10 -16.78 -18.87
C LEU A 188 -2.60 -16.77 -19.21
N THR A 189 -2.15 -17.80 -19.92
CA THR A 189 -0.87 -17.79 -20.62
C THR A 189 -1.02 -16.95 -21.88
N ALA A 190 -0.47 -15.74 -21.88
CA ALA A 190 -0.22 -14.97 -23.09
C ALA A 190 1.28 -14.99 -23.40
N ASN A 191 1.59 -15.70 -24.49
CA ASN A 191 2.83 -15.82 -25.27
C ASN A 191 3.99 -14.82 -24.98
N GLY A 192 5.18 -15.39 -24.74
CA GLY A 192 6.44 -14.93 -25.33
C GLY A 192 7.28 -13.92 -24.55
N GLY A 193 8.22 -14.42 -23.74
CA GLY A 193 9.39 -13.70 -23.25
C GLY A 193 9.45 -13.58 -21.73
N ASP A 194 10.41 -14.28 -21.11
CA ASP A 194 10.78 -14.14 -19.70
C ASP A 194 11.10 -12.67 -19.35
N ARG A 195 10.09 -11.93 -18.88
CA ARG A 195 10.30 -10.69 -18.14
C ARG A 195 10.12 -11.02 -16.66
N LYS A 196 11.23 -11.04 -15.92
CA LYS A 196 11.25 -11.02 -14.45
C LYS A 196 10.58 -9.70 -14.02
N ILE A 197 9.29 -9.74 -13.70
CA ILE A 197 8.50 -8.56 -13.28
C ILE A 197 8.75 -8.35 -11.79
N SER A 198 9.38 -7.23 -11.43
CA SER A 198 9.43 -6.75 -10.04
C SER A 198 8.38 -5.67 -9.87
N PRO A 199 7.41 -5.81 -8.95
CA PRO A 199 6.41 -4.79 -8.71
C PRO A 199 7.06 -3.50 -8.18
N LEU A 200 6.45 -2.34 -8.52
CA LEU A 200 6.91 -1.04 -8.04
C LEU A 200 6.76 -0.95 -6.51
N ASN A 201 7.86 -0.70 -5.82
CA ASN A 201 7.90 -0.46 -4.38
C ASN A 201 7.55 1.01 -4.09
N ILE A 202 6.25 1.26 -3.95
CA ILE A 202 5.68 2.59 -3.67
C ILE A 202 6.25 3.21 -2.39
N HIS A 203 6.52 2.39 -1.36
CA HIS A 203 7.10 2.89 -0.10
C HIS A 203 8.53 3.40 -0.28
N GLU A 204 9.35 2.67 -1.04
CA GLU A 204 10.70 3.10 -1.36
C GLU A 204 10.68 4.37 -2.23
N LEU A 205 9.80 4.43 -3.24
CA LEU A 205 9.60 5.63 -4.04
C LEU A 205 9.27 6.85 -3.15
N PHE A 206 8.32 6.72 -2.23
CA PHE A 206 7.96 7.81 -1.32
C PHE A 206 9.11 8.19 -0.37
N ARG A 207 9.88 7.22 0.11
CA ARG A 207 11.07 7.48 0.93
C ARG A 207 12.12 8.29 0.17
N LEU A 208 12.40 7.92 -1.09
CA LEU A 208 13.36 8.61 -1.95
C LEU A 208 12.90 10.04 -2.26
N ILE A 209 11.63 10.23 -2.58
CA ILE A 209 11.05 11.57 -2.82
C ILE A 209 11.11 12.44 -1.56
N LYS A 210 10.84 11.88 -0.37
CA LYS A 210 10.97 12.62 0.89
C LYS A 210 12.39 13.14 1.10
N LYS A 211 13.41 12.36 0.73
CA LYS A 211 14.82 12.81 0.79
C LYS A 211 15.09 13.93 -0.21
N VAL A 212 14.62 13.80 -1.44
CA VAL A 212 14.68 14.87 -2.46
C VAL A 212 14.06 16.17 -1.93
N ASN A 213 12.89 16.12 -1.30
CA ASN A 213 12.22 17.30 -0.77
C ASN A 213 13.04 18.02 0.31
N SER A 214 13.87 17.31 1.08
CA SER A 214 14.79 17.95 2.03
C SER A 214 15.85 18.80 1.32
N THR A 215 16.39 18.30 0.19
CA THR A 215 17.35 19.01 -0.66
C THR A 215 16.76 20.26 -1.31
N VAL A 216 15.48 20.23 -1.69
CA VAL A 216 14.75 21.37 -2.27
C VAL A 216 14.77 22.60 -1.34
N TYR A 217 14.67 22.42 -0.02
CA TYR A 217 14.74 23.53 0.93
C TYR A 217 16.09 24.25 0.91
N THR A 218 17.18 23.50 0.80
CA THR A 218 18.54 24.06 0.75
C THR A 218 18.79 24.84 -0.54
N ILE A 219 18.18 24.41 -1.65
CA ILE A 219 18.42 24.97 -3.00
C ILE A 219 17.54 26.18 -3.32
N LYS A 220 16.40 26.32 -2.64
CA LYS A 220 15.40 27.35 -2.93
C LYS A 220 16.01 28.75 -3.06
N LYS A 221 15.80 29.39 -4.22
CA LYS A 221 16.29 30.74 -4.58
C LYS A 221 17.81 30.91 -4.56
N LYS A 222 18.57 29.82 -4.69
CA LYS A 222 20.03 29.85 -4.83
C LYS A 222 20.44 29.46 -6.26
N ASP A 223 21.66 29.84 -6.63
CA ASP A 223 22.28 29.40 -7.87
C ASP A 223 22.94 28.04 -7.66
N ILE A 224 22.77 27.14 -8.63
CA ILE A 224 23.29 25.78 -8.52
C ILE A 224 24.20 25.40 -9.70
N ILE A 225 25.21 24.59 -9.41
CA ILE A 225 25.96 23.81 -10.41
C ILE A 225 25.43 22.38 -10.33
N PHE A 226 24.84 21.90 -11.42
CA PHE A 226 24.18 20.60 -11.47
C PHE A 226 25.03 19.60 -12.23
N PHE A 227 25.62 18.63 -11.53
CA PHE A 227 26.50 17.64 -12.15
C PHE A 227 25.70 16.49 -12.74
N LEU A 228 25.91 16.23 -14.03
CA LEU A 228 25.24 15.23 -14.85
C LEU A 228 26.26 14.24 -15.43
N GLY A 229 25.85 13.00 -15.68
CA GLY A 229 26.73 11.98 -16.28
C GLY A 229 26.39 10.57 -15.82
N LEU A 230 26.91 9.57 -16.53
CA LEU A 230 26.70 8.16 -16.19
C LEU A 230 27.20 7.79 -14.78
N THR A 231 26.70 6.69 -14.23
CA THR A 231 27.27 6.08 -13.02
C THR A 231 28.76 5.79 -13.24
N GLY A 232 29.61 6.16 -12.27
CA GLY A 232 31.06 5.99 -12.35
C GLY A 232 31.82 7.04 -13.19
N SER A 233 31.13 8.07 -13.73
CA SER A 233 31.77 9.14 -14.50
C SER A 233 32.61 10.10 -13.64
N GLY A 234 32.50 10.02 -12.31
CA GLY A 234 33.29 10.82 -11.37
C GLY A 234 32.57 12.05 -10.81
N LYS A 235 31.24 12.15 -10.90
CA LYS A 235 30.45 13.27 -10.34
C LYS A 235 30.75 13.54 -8.87
N SER A 236 30.53 12.55 -8.00
CA SER A 236 30.78 12.66 -6.57
C SER A 236 32.25 12.97 -6.25
N THR A 237 33.19 12.39 -7.02
CA THR A 237 34.63 12.68 -6.91
C THR A 237 34.93 14.15 -7.25
N THR A 238 34.36 14.68 -8.33
CA THR A 238 34.47 16.09 -8.73
C THR A 238 33.88 17.02 -7.67
N ILE A 239 32.74 16.66 -7.08
CA ILE A 239 32.11 17.47 -6.02
C ILE A 239 32.97 17.51 -4.76
N HIS A 240 33.54 16.38 -4.33
CA HIS A 240 34.49 16.36 -3.21
C HIS A 240 35.67 17.29 -3.45
N PHE A 241 36.27 17.21 -4.65
CA PHE A 241 37.38 18.08 -5.06
C PHE A 241 36.97 19.56 -5.04
N LEU A 242 35.87 19.92 -5.70
CA LEU A 242 35.41 21.32 -5.79
C LEU A 242 34.98 21.91 -4.44
N ALA A 243 34.51 21.06 -3.52
CA ALA A 243 34.19 21.45 -2.16
C ALA A 243 35.42 21.50 -1.22
N GLY A 244 36.63 21.30 -1.75
CA GLY A 244 37.90 21.46 -1.04
C GLY A 244 38.36 20.24 -0.25
N SER A 245 37.86 19.03 -0.57
CA SER A 245 38.39 17.80 0.02
C SER A 245 39.79 17.52 -0.53
N LYS A 246 40.69 17.01 0.32
CA LYS A 246 41.99 16.50 -0.14
C LYS A 246 41.80 15.11 -0.74
N MET A 247 42.21 14.94 -2.00
CA MET A 247 42.05 13.69 -2.74
C MET A 247 43.39 12.97 -2.85
N ILE A 248 43.39 11.65 -2.69
CA ILE A 248 44.56 10.80 -2.96
C ILE A 248 44.15 9.55 -3.74
N GLU A 249 45.11 8.92 -4.38
CA GLU A 249 44.94 7.58 -4.94
C GLU A 249 45.14 6.52 -3.85
N ILE A 250 44.18 5.61 -3.71
CA ILE A 250 44.21 4.47 -2.80
C ILE A 250 43.91 3.18 -3.55
N GLU A 251 44.45 2.06 -3.10
CA GLU A 251 44.09 0.74 -3.61
C GLU A 251 42.95 0.14 -2.76
N VAL A 252 41.83 -0.19 -3.40
CA VAL A 252 40.66 -0.81 -2.76
C VAL A 252 40.35 -2.11 -3.50
N ARG A 253 40.61 -3.25 -2.85
CA ARG A 253 40.37 -4.61 -3.41
C ARG A 253 41.04 -4.82 -4.78
N GLY A 254 42.28 -4.35 -4.95
CA GLY A 254 43.05 -4.50 -6.20
C GLY A 254 42.73 -3.47 -7.30
N LEU A 255 41.88 -2.48 -7.02
CA LEU A 255 41.55 -1.39 -7.93
C LEU A 255 42.06 -0.06 -7.38
N TYR A 256 42.74 0.71 -8.22
CA TYR A 256 43.12 2.09 -7.89
C TYR A 256 41.88 3.00 -7.92
N HIS A 257 41.72 3.78 -6.85
CA HIS A 257 40.57 4.63 -6.59
C HIS A 257 41.02 6.00 -6.09
N ILE A 258 40.43 7.07 -6.61
CA ILE A 258 40.66 8.42 -6.08
C ILE A 258 39.63 8.69 -4.98
N ALA A 259 40.10 8.77 -3.74
CA ALA A 259 39.26 8.93 -2.55
C ALA A 259 39.59 10.22 -1.77
N PRO A 260 38.58 10.86 -1.14
CA PRO A 260 38.82 11.95 -0.20
C PRO A 260 39.41 11.40 1.10
N VAL A 261 40.43 12.06 1.64
CA VAL A 261 41.05 11.71 2.94
C VAL A 261 40.90 12.79 4.00
N GLU A 262 40.74 14.05 3.59
CA GLU A 262 40.46 15.17 4.50
C GLU A 262 39.21 15.90 3.97
N ILE A 263 38.11 15.80 4.73
CA ILE A 263 36.80 16.37 4.38
C ILE A 263 36.48 17.49 5.38
N ASN A 264 36.57 18.74 4.93
CA ASN A 264 36.34 19.91 5.80
C ASN A 264 34.90 20.45 5.70
N ASN A 265 34.19 20.14 4.62
CA ASN A 265 32.82 20.60 4.40
C ASN A 265 31.82 19.57 4.97
N PRO A 266 30.99 19.94 5.96
CA PRO A 266 30.04 19.00 6.60
C PRO A 266 28.95 18.50 5.65
N ASP A 267 28.61 19.24 4.59
CA ASP A 267 27.57 18.84 3.63
C ASP A 267 27.98 17.61 2.81
N LEU A 268 29.28 17.28 2.76
CA LEU A 268 29.82 16.11 2.07
C LEU A 268 29.57 14.79 2.83
N LYS A 269 28.99 14.81 4.03
CA LYS A 269 28.76 13.62 4.87
C LYS A 269 28.04 12.47 4.13
N TYR A 270 27.15 12.79 3.21
CA TYR A 270 26.33 11.82 2.48
C TYR A 270 26.77 11.61 1.03
N ILE A 271 27.91 12.19 0.63
CA ILE A 271 28.51 11.98 -0.68
C ILE A 271 29.67 10.99 -0.49
N THR A 272 29.62 9.90 -1.26
CA THR A 272 30.61 8.82 -1.17
C THR A 272 31.20 8.53 -2.54
N THR A 273 32.52 8.34 -2.61
CA THR A 273 33.19 7.88 -3.82
C THR A 273 33.48 6.39 -3.73
N SER A 274 33.33 5.67 -4.84
CA SER A 274 33.53 4.22 -4.91
C SER A 274 34.30 3.84 -6.18
N PRO A 275 35.19 2.84 -6.14
CA PRO A 275 35.82 2.28 -7.34
C PRO A 275 34.86 1.43 -8.18
N PHE A 276 33.70 1.05 -7.62
CA PHE A 276 32.75 0.17 -8.27
C PHE A 276 31.77 0.95 -9.18
N VAL A 277 31.26 0.28 -10.20
CA VAL A 277 30.35 0.86 -11.21
C VAL A 277 28.90 0.96 -10.71
N LYS A 278 28.63 0.62 -9.44
CA LYS A 278 27.30 0.74 -8.83
C LYS A 278 27.12 2.15 -8.27
N SER A 279 25.95 2.73 -8.48
CA SER A 279 25.66 4.09 -8.02
C SER A 279 25.43 4.12 -6.51
N GLU A 280 26.27 4.87 -5.82
CA GLU A 280 26.08 5.16 -4.39
C GLU A 280 25.07 6.31 -4.18
N THR A 281 24.99 7.24 -5.15
CA THR A 281 24.08 8.38 -5.11
C THR A 281 22.70 7.95 -5.63
N ARG A 282 21.74 7.76 -4.72
CA ARG A 282 20.36 7.33 -5.03
C ARG A 282 19.33 8.46 -5.14
N TYR A 283 19.72 9.69 -4.81
CA TYR A 283 18.88 10.88 -4.85
C TYR A 283 19.78 12.13 -4.90
N ILE A 284 19.23 13.26 -5.35
CA ILE A 284 19.99 14.51 -5.44
C ILE A 284 20.39 15.00 -4.06
N THR A 285 21.67 15.32 -3.91
CA THR A 285 22.25 15.89 -2.68
C THR A 285 22.91 17.23 -3.00
N SER A 286 22.75 18.21 -2.12
CA SER A 286 23.36 19.54 -2.26
C SER A 286 24.56 19.71 -1.33
N VAL A 287 25.57 20.44 -1.81
CA VAL A 287 26.76 20.85 -1.05
C VAL A 287 26.94 22.34 -1.23
N GLU A 288 26.90 23.11 -0.14
CA GLU A 288 27.17 24.53 -0.18
C GLU A 288 28.68 24.80 -0.12
N VAL A 289 29.18 25.54 -1.11
CA VAL A 289 30.59 25.95 -1.20
C VAL A 289 30.67 27.46 -1.06
N LYS A 290 31.40 27.92 -0.04
CA LYS A 290 31.66 29.35 0.18
C LYS A 290 32.69 29.85 -0.82
N LEU A 291 32.38 30.96 -1.48
CA LEU A 291 33.29 31.57 -2.44
C LEU A 291 34.23 32.53 -1.71
N LYS A 292 35.53 32.46 -2.00
CA LYS A 292 36.46 33.49 -1.54
C LYS A 292 36.19 34.76 -2.37
N ASN A 293 36.10 35.92 -1.73
CA ASN A 293 35.95 37.20 -2.41
C ASN A 293 37.17 37.49 -3.31
N THR A 294 37.12 37.04 -4.55
CA THR A 294 38.08 37.39 -5.58
C THR A 294 37.33 38.18 -6.67
N ASN A 295 37.66 39.46 -6.76
CA ASN A 295 37.32 40.37 -7.87
C ASN A 295 35.86 40.89 -7.97
N GLY A 296 35.18 41.13 -6.86
CA GLY A 296 33.98 42.01 -6.84
C GLY A 296 32.67 41.37 -7.33
N LEU A 297 32.61 40.05 -7.50
CA LEU A 297 31.35 39.31 -7.69
C LEU A 297 30.69 39.03 -6.33
N THR A 298 29.45 39.46 -6.18
CA THR A 298 28.68 39.58 -4.93
C THR A 298 28.09 38.26 -4.36
N LYS A 299 28.53 37.08 -4.81
CA LYS A 299 27.93 35.80 -4.36
C LYS A 299 28.72 35.19 -3.20
N GLU A 300 28.08 35.08 -2.03
CA GLU A 300 28.67 34.52 -0.79
C GLU A 300 28.92 33.00 -0.87
N SER A 301 28.08 32.28 -1.64
CA SER A 301 28.18 30.83 -1.80
C SER A 301 27.53 30.35 -3.11
N ILE A 302 27.86 29.13 -3.53
CA ILE A 302 27.20 28.41 -4.62
C ILE A 302 26.88 26.99 -4.15
N ILE A 303 25.79 26.41 -4.66
CA ILE A 303 25.46 25.01 -4.36
C ILE A 303 25.94 24.10 -5.49
N LEU A 304 26.66 23.04 -5.13
CA LEU A 304 26.96 21.93 -6.00
C LEU A 304 25.93 20.83 -5.76
N CYS A 305 25.31 20.33 -6.82
CA CYS A 305 24.33 19.25 -6.73
C CYS A 305 24.91 17.95 -7.29
N ASP A 306 25.04 16.93 -6.45
CA ASP A 306 25.31 15.56 -6.91
C ASP A 306 24.00 14.93 -7.35
N SER A 307 23.98 14.40 -8.58
CA SER A 307 22.84 13.67 -9.11
C SER A 307 23.19 12.19 -9.28
N PRO A 308 22.20 11.29 -9.20
CA PRO A 308 22.38 9.91 -9.62
C PRO A 308 22.82 9.80 -11.08
N GLY A 309 23.44 8.67 -11.44
CA GLY A 309 23.86 8.45 -12.82
C GLY A 309 22.69 8.40 -13.81
N PHE A 310 22.93 8.81 -15.06
CA PHE A 310 22.02 8.41 -16.14
C PHE A 310 22.00 6.88 -16.27
N GLU A 311 20.83 6.33 -16.57
CA GLU A 311 20.57 4.89 -16.64
C GLU A 311 20.93 4.13 -15.36
N ASP A 312 20.84 4.77 -14.19
CA ASP A 312 21.06 4.11 -12.91
C ASP A 312 20.09 2.91 -12.79
N THR A 313 20.64 1.71 -12.82
CA THR A 313 19.91 0.43 -12.87
C THR A 313 19.34 0.02 -11.51
N SER A 314 19.36 0.92 -10.54
CA SER A 314 18.97 0.68 -9.14
C SER A 314 17.46 0.49 -8.92
N GLY A 315 16.65 0.51 -9.99
CA GLY A 315 15.23 0.17 -9.97
C GLY A 315 14.32 1.30 -10.48
N PRO A 316 13.08 0.97 -10.84
CA PRO A 316 12.10 1.95 -11.31
C PRO A 316 11.77 3.02 -10.27
N GLU A 317 11.86 2.72 -8.98
CA GLU A 317 11.63 3.68 -7.89
C GLU A 317 12.69 4.78 -7.88
N VAL A 318 13.96 4.41 -8.07
CA VAL A 318 15.09 5.34 -8.12
C VAL A 318 14.98 6.22 -9.36
N ASP A 319 14.69 5.62 -10.52
CA ASP A 319 14.51 6.38 -11.76
C ASP A 319 13.36 7.41 -11.66
N ILE A 320 12.18 7.00 -11.15
CA ILE A 320 11.04 7.89 -10.96
C ILE A 320 11.37 9.00 -9.94
N ALA A 321 11.96 8.65 -8.79
CA ALA A 321 12.33 9.62 -7.77
C ALA A 321 13.37 10.64 -8.29
N ASN A 322 14.30 10.19 -9.14
CA ASN A 322 15.32 11.06 -9.73
C ASN A 322 14.73 11.98 -10.78
N GLY A 323 13.91 11.47 -11.69
CA GLY A 323 13.19 12.29 -12.67
C GLY A 323 12.38 13.39 -11.99
N LEU A 324 11.69 13.05 -10.90
CA LEU A 324 10.93 14.00 -10.09
C LEU A 324 11.84 14.99 -9.38
N GLY A 325 12.91 14.47 -8.76
CA GLY A 325 13.81 15.28 -7.96
C GLY A 325 14.59 16.30 -8.75
N ILE A 326 15.03 15.95 -9.96
CA ILE A 326 15.68 16.88 -10.89
C ILE A 326 14.75 18.07 -11.13
N VAL A 327 13.50 17.81 -11.52
CA VAL A 327 12.52 18.86 -11.81
C VAL A 327 12.19 19.69 -10.58
N ASN A 328 11.97 19.05 -9.42
CA ASN A 328 11.61 19.76 -8.19
C ASN A 328 12.74 20.66 -7.69
N VAL A 329 13.98 20.19 -7.79
CA VAL A 329 15.18 20.98 -7.45
C VAL A 329 15.35 22.16 -8.40
N ILE A 330 15.19 21.91 -9.71
CA ILE A 330 15.38 22.93 -10.74
C ILE A 330 14.31 24.01 -10.67
N LYS A 331 13.04 23.65 -10.43
CA LYS A 331 11.93 24.62 -10.34
C LYS A 331 12.05 25.64 -9.22
N VAL A 332 12.87 25.37 -8.20
CA VAL A 332 12.98 26.26 -7.03
C VAL A 332 14.28 27.05 -7.01
N CYS A 333 15.26 26.74 -7.86
CA CYS A 333 16.54 27.46 -7.91
C CYS A 333 16.39 28.76 -8.71
N THR A 334 17.34 29.70 -8.52
CA THR A 334 17.34 30.97 -9.28
C THR A 334 17.91 30.78 -10.68
N SER A 335 19.02 30.05 -10.78
CA SER A 335 19.66 29.67 -12.03
C SER A 335 20.37 28.33 -11.87
N VAL A 336 20.53 27.59 -12.97
CA VAL A 336 21.26 26.31 -13.01
C VAL A 336 22.37 26.34 -14.06
N LYS A 337 23.53 25.83 -13.67
CA LYS A 337 24.67 25.58 -14.55
C LYS A 337 24.87 24.08 -14.69
N PRO A 338 24.40 23.46 -15.77
CA PRO A 338 24.58 22.05 -15.95
C PRO A 338 26.05 21.73 -16.32
N VAL A 339 26.66 20.80 -15.60
CA VAL A 339 28.02 20.32 -15.84
C VAL A 339 27.96 18.84 -16.15
N VAL A 340 28.30 18.47 -17.38
CA VAL A 340 28.39 17.06 -17.77
C VAL A 340 29.79 16.57 -17.46
N VAL A 341 29.87 15.59 -16.56
CA VAL A 341 31.08 14.87 -16.22
C VAL A 341 31.18 13.65 -17.11
N ILE A 342 32.17 13.68 -17.99
CA ILE A 342 32.40 12.72 -19.05
C ILE A 342 33.66 11.96 -18.67
N SER A 343 33.50 10.75 -18.16
CA SER A 343 34.56 9.77 -18.35
C SER A 343 34.61 9.40 -19.84
N TYR A 344 35.58 8.60 -20.28
CA TYR A 344 35.65 8.02 -21.65
C TYR A 344 34.35 7.36 -22.22
N LYS A 345 33.26 7.35 -21.42
CA LYS A 345 31.89 6.81 -21.47
C LYS A 345 30.87 7.30 -22.55
N SER A 346 30.11 8.41 -22.36
CA SER A 346 28.80 8.72 -23.05
C SER A 346 28.14 10.10 -22.73
N ILE A 347 27.22 10.70 -23.56
CA ILE A 347 26.60 12.08 -23.37
C ILE A 347 25.24 12.39 -24.15
N ARG A 348 24.31 13.30 -23.67
CA ARG A 348 23.16 14.04 -24.37
C ARG A 348 22.69 15.44 -23.76
N ASP A 349 21.88 16.22 -24.52
CA ASP A 349 21.42 17.66 -24.73
C ASP A 349 21.07 18.81 -23.70
N GLN A 350 20.97 20.05 -24.26
CA GLN A 350 20.77 21.49 -23.80
C GLN A 350 22.00 22.42 -23.83
N ILE A 351 22.61 22.47 -24.98
CA ILE A 351 24.04 22.25 -25.10
C ILE A 351 24.93 23.48 -24.83
N GLU A 352 24.50 24.68 -25.20
CA GLU A 352 25.35 25.88 -25.06
C GLU A 352 25.69 26.19 -23.61
N ALA A 353 24.74 25.99 -22.68
CA ALA A 353 24.95 26.21 -21.24
C ALA A 353 25.80 25.12 -20.56
N PHE A 354 26.03 23.97 -21.21
CA PHE A 354 26.81 22.91 -20.61
C PHE A 354 28.30 23.23 -20.55
N SER A 355 28.88 22.93 -19.40
CA SER A 355 30.31 22.73 -19.29
C SER A 355 30.63 21.24 -19.29
N TYR A 356 31.69 20.88 -20.00
CA TYR A 356 32.20 19.51 -20.06
C TYR A 356 33.45 19.40 -19.21
N ILE A 357 33.48 18.43 -18.30
CA ILE A 357 34.68 18.06 -17.55
C ILE A 357 35.03 16.62 -17.89
N PHE A 358 36.23 16.43 -18.41
CA PHE A 358 36.79 15.13 -18.72
C PHE A 358 37.58 14.62 -17.50
N THR A 359 37.23 13.43 -17.02
CA THR A 359 37.89 12.80 -15.86
C THR A 359 38.51 11.47 -16.28
N LYS A 360 39.53 11.01 -15.52
CA LYS A 360 40.21 9.72 -15.75
C LYS A 360 40.93 9.64 -17.11
N PHE A 361 41.42 10.77 -17.62
CA PHE A 361 42.27 10.82 -18.80
C PHE A 361 43.74 10.89 -18.38
N PRO A 362 44.62 10.07 -18.97
CA PRO A 362 46.06 10.21 -18.78
C PRO A 362 46.52 11.63 -19.17
N GLU A 363 47.45 12.19 -18.43
CA GLU A 363 47.93 13.57 -18.63
C GLU A 363 48.50 13.79 -20.06
N LYS A 364 49.06 12.74 -20.66
CA LYS A 364 49.59 12.73 -22.03
C LYS A 364 48.52 12.69 -23.12
N GLU A 365 47.26 12.46 -22.75
CA GLU A 365 46.12 12.33 -23.67
C GLU A 365 45.17 13.52 -23.62
N LYS A 366 45.45 14.56 -22.81
CA LYS A 366 44.60 15.77 -22.74
C LYS A 366 44.41 16.42 -24.12
N ASP A 367 45.48 16.50 -24.90
CA ASP A 367 45.48 17.13 -26.23
C ASP A 367 44.80 16.29 -27.32
N THR A 368 44.55 14.99 -27.07
CA THR A 368 43.98 14.07 -28.07
C THR A 368 42.46 13.95 -27.96
N ILE A 369 41.84 14.48 -26.90
CA ILE A 369 40.39 14.38 -26.65
C ILE A 369 39.58 14.95 -27.82
N HIS A 370 39.95 16.11 -28.35
CA HIS A 370 39.26 16.70 -29.50
C HIS A 370 39.32 15.78 -30.73
N ALA A 371 40.50 15.19 -31.01
CA ALA A 371 40.68 14.26 -32.11
C ALA A 371 39.89 12.96 -31.91
N PHE A 372 39.82 12.45 -30.68
CA PHE A 372 39.05 11.26 -30.32
C PHE A 372 37.55 11.46 -30.57
N ILE A 373 36.98 12.58 -30.09
CA ILE A 373 35.56 12.90 -30.27
C ILE A 373 35.24 13.11 -31.76
N LYS A 374 36.16 13.72 -32.51
CA LYS A 374 36.03 13.92 -33.96
C LYS A 374 36.00 12.60 -34.71
N GLU A 375 36.74 11.61 -34.24
CA GLU A 375 36.74 10.26 -34.80
C GLU A 375 35.48 9.48 -34.44
N ILE A 376 34.92 9.65 -33.23
CA ILE A 376 33.59 9.12 -32.87
C ILE A 376 32.54 9.68 -33.83
N HIS A 377 32.50 11.00 -34.00
CA HIS A 377 31.54 11.66 -34.90
C HIS A 377 31.64 11.14 -36.34
N ARG A 378 32.83 10.83 -36.83
CA ARG A 378 33.04 10.28 -38.18
C ARG A 378 32.59 8.82 -38.32
N LYS A 379 32.54 8.06 -37.22
CA LYS A 379 32.25 6.62 -37.19
C LYS A 379 30.79 6.28 -36.87
N LEU A 380 29.96 7.26 -36.57
CA LEU A 380 28.54 7.04 -36.28
C LEU A 380 27.83 6.43 -37.49
N LYS A 381 26.88 5.54 -37.21
CA LYS A 381 26.05 4.88 -38.22
C LYS A 381 24.75 5.65 -38.49
N ASP A 382 24.04 5.25 -39.54
CA ASP A 382 22.78 5.91 -39.98
C ASP A 382 21.69 5.91 -38.89
N ASP A 383 21.63 4.88 -38.04
CA ASP A 383 20.74 4.79 -36.89
C ASP A 383 21.10 5.78 -35.77
N GLU A 384 22.39 5.95 -35.47
CA GLU A 384 22.89 6.90 -34.45
C GLU A 384 22.78 8.36 -34.91
N THR A 385 23.04 8.63 -36.20
CA THR A 385 22.91 9.97 -36.80
C THR A 385 21.45 10.43 -36.98
N SER A 386 20.48 9.51 -36.89
CA SER A 386 19.05 9.84 -36.91
C SER A 386 18.58 10.55 -35.64
N ASP A 387 19.32 10.39 -34.53
CA ASP A 387 19.07 11.10 -33.28
C ASP A 387 19.65 12.52 -33.34
N LYS A 388 18.83 13.46 -33.81
CA LYS A 388 19.19 14.88 -33.96
C LYS A 388 19.77 15.48 -32.67
N SER A 389 19.21 15.09 -31.53
CA SER A 389 19.64 15.58 -30.23
C SER A 389 21.06 15.12 -29.92
N PHE A 390 21.30 13.81 -29.97
CA PHE A 390 22.64 13.25 -29.79
C PHE A 390 23.70 13.89 -30.70
N MET A 391 23.34 14.15 -31.97
CA MET A 391 24.20 14.84 -32.92
C MET A 391 24.52 16.27 -32.51
N PHE A 392 23.52 17.07 -32.13
CA PHE A 392 23.75 18.45 -31.68
C PHE A 392 24.70 18.54 -30.49
N LEU A 393 24.58 17.60 -29.55
CA LEU A 393 25.47 17.57 -28.40
C LEU A 393 26.89 17.21 -28.83
N LEU A 394 27.05 16.17 -29.66
CA LEU A 394 28.36 15.76 -30.13
C LEU A 394 29.07 16.91 -30.86
N GLU A 395 28.32 17.69 -31.64
CA GLU A 395 28.80 18.89 -32.33
C GLU A 395 29.28 20.00 -31.38
N ASP A 396 28.61 20.24 -30.25
CA ASP A 396 29.06 21.25 -29.29
C ASP A 396 30.23 20.79 -28.43
N ILE A 397 30.28 19.52 -28.05
CA ILE A 397 31.47 18.99 -27.39
C ILE A 397 32.66 19.14 -28.34
N LEU A 398 32.48 18.85 -29.63
CA LEU A 398 33.48 19.12 -30.66
C LEU A 398 33.85 20.60 -30.70
N GLN A 399 32.87 21.51 -30.71
CA GLN A 399 33.11 22.95 -30.72
C GLN A 399 33.89 23.43 -29.49
N LYS A 400 33.48 23.05 -28.28
CA LYS A 400 34.08 23.49 -27.01
C LYS A 400 35.43 22.87 -26.72
N THR A 401 35.76 21.73 -27.31
CA THR A 401 37.09 21.10 -27.19
C THR A 401 38.12 21.61 -28.20
N ARG A 402 37.73 22.45 -29.19
CA ARG A 402 38.65 22.95 -30.23
C ARG A 402 39.88 23.69 -29.70
N GLN A 403 39.72 24.40 -28.58
CA GLN A 403 40.79 25.19 -27.95
C GLN A 403 41.44 24.48 -26.77
N GLY A 404 41.13 23.20 -26.57
CA GLY A 404 41.56 22.40 -25.43
C GLY A 404 40.37 21.84 -24.65
N ALA A 405 40.46 20.57 -24.26
CA ALA A 405 39.46 19.94 -23.40
C ALA A 405 39.75 20.24 -21.93
N ARG A 406 38.71 20.52 -21.14
CA ARG A 406 38.83 20.69 -19.69
C ARG A 406 39.01 19.33 -19.02
N VAL A 407 40.24 19.00 -18.65
CA VAL A 407 40.55 17.73 -17.98
C VAL A 407 40.85 18.00 -16.51
N LEU A 408 40.09 17.34 -15.64
CA LEU A 408 40.26 17.44 -14.19
C LEU A 408 41.18 16.33 -13.68
N ASP A 409 42.23 16.74 -12.97
CA ASP A 409 43.07 15.90 -12.12
C ASP A 409 42.81 16.25 -10.65
N PRO A 410 41.98 15.47 -9.92
CA PRO A 410 41.62 15.76 -8.54
C PRO A 410 42.79 15.77 -7.56
N ILE A 411 43.96 15.22 -7.92
CA ILE A 411 45.14 15.12 -7.06
C ILE A 411 46.03 16.35 -7.24
N ASN A 412 46.23 16.80 -8.48
CA ASN A 412 47.21 17.84 -8.81
C ASN A 412 46.60 19.22 -9.07
N ASP A 413 45.33 19.30 -9.47
CA ASP A 413 44.69 20.58 -9.79
C ASP A 413 44.29 21.39 -8.55
N LYS A 414 44.11 22.69 -8.73
CA LYS A 414 43.57 23.59 -7.69
C LYS A 414 42.06 23.76 -7.87
N HIS A 415 41.30 23.38 -6.85
CA HIS A 415 39.84 23.42 -6.89
C HIS A 415 39.27 24.83 -7.14
N GLU A 416 39.90 25.89 -6.61
CA GLU A 416 39.43 27.26 -6.82
C GLU A 416 39.45 27.67 -8.30
N THR A 417 40.47 27.24 -9.07
CA THR A 417 40.59 27.59 -10.49
C THR A 417 39.46 27.00 -11.32
N ILE A 418 39.18 25.71 -11.11
CA ILE A 418 38.10 25.02 -11.83
C ILE A 418 36.72 25.58 -11.42
N LEU A 419 36.53 25.86 -10.13
CA LEU A 419 35.27 26.41 -9.64
C LEU A 419 35.01 27.82 -10.20
N ASP A 420 36.01 28.69 -10.24
CA ASP A 420 35.89 30.04 -10.81
C ASP A 420 35.52 30.02 -12.30
N GLU A 421 36.05 29.06 -13.06
CA GLU A 421 35.70 28.87 -14.47
C GLU A 421 34.24 28.43 -14.66
N LEU A 422 33.78 27.47 -13.84
CA LEU A 422 32.38 27.03 -13.86
C LEU A 422 31.44 28.16 -13.44
N ILE A 423 31.84 29.01 -12.49
CA ILE A 423 31.03 30.16 -12.07
C ILE A 423 30.89 31.20 -13.18
N LYS A 424 31.88 31.35 -14.05
CA LYS A 424 31.84 32.28 -15.19
C LYS A 424 31.06 31.75 -16.39
N SER A 425 30.66 30.47 -16.40
CA SER A 425 29.88 29.91 -17.51
C SER A 425 28.48 30.50 -17.57
N ILE A 426 27.89 30.45 -18.77
CA ILE A 426 26.50 30.82 -19.00
C ILE A 426 25.61 29.91 -18.13
N ALA A 427 24.61 30.52 -17.48
CA ALA A 427 23.60 29.81 -16.71
C ALA A 427 22.29 29.75 -17.48
N ILE A 428 21.46 28.77 -17.17
CA ILE A 428 20.06 28.76 -17.58
C ILE A 428 19.28 29.55 -16.54
N ASP A 429 18.79 30.72 -16.94
CA ASP A 429 17.83 31.51 -16.19
C ASP A 429 16.41 30.93 -16.40
N HIS A 430 15.59 30.92 -15.36
CA HIS A 430 14.23 30.34 -15.40
C HIS A 430 14.17 28.87 -15.88
N PRO A 431 14.90 27.96 -15.24
CA PRO A 431 15.07 26.61 -15.75
C PRO A 431 13.80 25.74 -15.66
N GLU A 432 12.75 26.20 -14.96
CA GLU A 432 11.41 25.61 -15.00
C GLU A 432 10.78 25.56 -16.40
N ASN A 433 11.17 26.46 -17.29
CA ASN A 433 10.67 26.50 -18.68
C ASN A 433 11.37 25.50 -19.59
N VAL A 434 12.46 24.94 -19.09
CA VAL A 434 13.49 24.28 -19.89
C VAL A 434 13.58 22.80 -19.50
N PHE A 435 13.39 22.47 -18.21
CA PHE A 435 13.40 21.09 -17.71
C PHE A 435 11.99 20.55 -17.51
N GLN A 436 11.71 19.38 -18.08
CA GLN A 436 10.44 18.67 -17.94
C GLN A 436 10.64 17.33 -17.25
N PHE A 437 9.60 16.87 -16.56
CA PHE A 437 9.61 15.56 -15.92
C PHE A 437 9.68 14.46 -16.97
N SER A 438 10.61 13.53 -16.78
CA SER A 438 10.77 12.36 -17.63
C SER A 438 11.27 11.19 -16.80
N ILE A 439 10.89 9.98 -17.21
CA ILE A 439 11.32 8.71 -16.64
C ILE A 439 11.67 7.77 -17.81
N THR A 440 12.48 6.75 -17.56
CA THR A 440 12.81 5.78 -18.63
C THR A 440 11.58 5.00 -19.09
N GLY A 441 11.61 4.50 -20.32
CA GLY A 441 10.53 3.66 -20.85
C GLY A 441 10.24 2.44 -19.98
N LYS A 442 11.27 1.83 -19.39
CA LYS A 442 11.14 0.69 -18.47
C LYS A 442 10.38 1.08 -17.19
N SER A 443 10.69 2.22 -16.59
CA SER A 443 9.99 2.70 -15.40
C SER A 443 8.55 3.11 -15.72
N LYS A 444 8.31 3.70 -16.90
CA LYS A 444 6.95 3.99 -17.37
C LYS A 444 6.12 2.73 -17.52
N THR A 445 6.66 1.67 -18.12
CA THR A 445 6.00 0.36 -18.21
C THR A 445 5.73 -0.23 -16.83
N THR A 446 6.71 -0.20 -15.91
CA THR A 446 6.53 -0.74 -14.55
C THR A 446 5.46 0.02 -13.77
N LEU A 447 5.42 1.36 -13.91
CA LEU A 447 4.37 2.19 -13.35
C LEU A 447 3.00 1.81 -13.90
N GLN A 448 2.86 1.68 -15.22
CA GLN A 448 1.60 1.29 -15.86
C GLN A 448 1.12 -0.09 -15.38
N GLU A 449 2.00 -1.08 -15.31
CA GLU A 449 1.69 -2.42 -14.78
C GLU A 449 1.21 -2.35 -13.32
N GLN A 450 1.85 -1.53 -12.50
CA GLN A 450 1.44 -1.31 -11.11
C GLN A 450 0.05 -0.66 -11.02
N LEU A 451 -0.25 0.34 -11.88
CA LEU A 451 -1.56 0.98 -11.94
C LEU A 451 -2.65 -0.04 -12.32
N THR A 452 -2.40 -0.88 -13.32
CA THR A 452 -3.32 -1.97 -13.70
C THR A 452 -3.54 -2.95 -12.55
N LYS A 453 -2.47 -3.33 -11.84
CA LYS A 453 -2.56 -4.22 -10.67
C LYS A 453 -3.41 -3.60 -9.55
N HIS A 454 -3.24 -2.31 -9.27
CA HIS A 454 -4.08 -1.60 -8.30
C HIS A 454 -5.53 -1.54 -8.72
N GLN A 455 -5.80 -1.23 -9.99
CA GLN A 455 -7.16 -1.22 -10.53
C GLN A 455 -7.86 -2.58 -10.37
N LEU A 456 -7.19 -3.69 -10.73
CA LEU A 456 -7.73 -5.03 -10.58
C LEU A 456 -7.97 -5.40 -9.10
N ASN A 457 -7.00 -5.09 -8.23
CA ASN A 457 -7.13 -5.34 -6.80
C ASN A 457 -8.30 -4.56 -6.19
N ILE A 458 -8.48 -3.29 -6.55
CA ILE A 458 -9.58 -2.46 -6.07
C ILE A 458 -10.92 -3.05 -6.51
N ARG A 459 -11.07 -3.40 -7.80
CA ARG A 459 -12.31 -4.00 -8.31
C ARG A 459 -12.65 -5.28 -7.56
N SER A 460 -11.68 -6.19 -7.48
CA SER A 460 -11.87 -7.49 -6.84
C SER A 460 -12.13 -7.39 -5.34
N ALA A 461 -11.46 -6.46 -4.63
CA ALA A 461 -11.71 -6.21 -3.21
C ALA A 461 -13.06 -5.54 -2.97
N THR A 462 -13.51 -4.66 -3.86
CA THR A 462 -14.84 -4.04 -3.80
C THR A 462 -15.94 -5.11 -3.89
N GLU A 463 -15.81 -6.04 -4.81
CA GLU A 463 -16.75 -7.16 -5.00
C GLU A 463 -16.80 -8.14 -3.81
N ARG A 464 -15.73 -8.19 -2.99
CA ARG A 464 -15.66 -8.97 -1.75
C ARG A 464 -15.95 -8.16 -0.49
N SER A 465 -16.34 -6.89 -0.63
CA SER A 465 -16.56 -5.97 0.49
C SER A 465 -15.34 -5.76 1.40
N GLU A 466 -14.12 -5.95 0.88
CA GLU A 466 -12.84 -5.72 1.56
C GLU A 466 -12.45 -4.23 1.49
N TYR A 467 -13.27 -3.34 2.07
CA TYR A 467 -13.12 -1.90 1.89
C TYR A 467 -11.86 -1.29 2.52
N GLU A 468 -11.27 -1.93 3.53
CA GLU A 468 -9.96 -1.52 4.07
C GLU A 468 -8.85 -1.67 3.01
N LEU A 469 -8.85 -2.77 2.26
CA LEU A 469 -7.91 -2.98 1.16
C LEU A 469 -8.18 -2.00 0.00
N VAL A 470 -9.45 -1.75 -0.30
CA VAL A 470 -9.85 -0.75 -1.31
C VAL A 470 -9.30 0.63 -0.92
N LYS A 471 -9.54 1.07 0.31
CA LYS A 471 -9.02 2.33 0.85
C LYS A 471 -7.51 2.39 0.74
N TYR A 472 -6.81 1.36 1.22
CA TYR A 472 -5.36 1.29 1.17
C TYR A 472 -4.80 1.48 -0.25
N ARG A 473 -5.42 0.87 -1.26
CA ARG A 473 -5.00 1.01 -2.67
C ARG A 473 -5.38 2.35 -3.27
N LEU A 474 -6.53 2.91 -2.93
CA LEU A 474 -6.92 4.25 -3.34
C LEU A 474 -5.99 5.31 -2.73
N ASP A 475 -5.62 5.19 -1.46
CA ASP A 475 -4.64 6.05 -0.81
C ASP A 475 -3.29 6.00 -1.55
N GLN A 476 -2.82 4.81 -1.94
CA GLN A 476 -1.61 4.67 -2.76
C GLN A 476 -1.72 5.35 -4.12
N LEU A 477 -2.83 5.16 -4.83
CA LEU A 477 -3.07 5.79 -6.13
C LEU A 477 -3.17 7.32 -6.01
N LYS A 478 -3.85 7.83 -4.98
CA LYS A 478 -3.98 9.25 -4.68
C LYS A 478 -2.61 9.87 -4.40
N CYS A 479 -1.82 9.26 -3.51
CA CYS A 479 -0.46 9.71 -3.25
C CYS A 479 0.43 9.68 -4.50
N LEU A 480 0.35 8.62 -5.32
CA LEU A 480 1.08 8.55 -6.59
C LEU A 480 0.66 9.67 -7.55
N ASN A 481 -0.65 9.96 -7.62
CA ASN A 481 -1.20 11.01 -8.47
C ASN A 481 -0.73 12.39 -8.02
N ASP A 482 -0.87 12.69 -6.72
CA ASP A 482 -0.45 13.95 -6.11
C ASP A 482 1.05 14.21 -6.31
N LEU A 483 1.86 13.14 -6.35
CA LEU A 483 3.30 13.24 -6.52
C LEU A 483 3.72 13.40 -7.98
N LEU A 484 3.19 12.58 -8.89
CA LEU A 484 3.66 12.51 -10.27
C LEU A 484 2.88 13.42 -11.22
N GLY A 485 1.65 13.79 -10.87
CA GLY A 485 0.78 14.65 -11.68
C GLY A 485 0.55 14.13 -13.09
N GLN A 486 0.55 12.81 -13.29
CA GLN A 486 0.40 12.19 -14.60
C GLN A 486 -1.07 11.88 -14.87
N HIS A 487 -1.57 12.31 -16.03
CA HIS A 487 -2.94 12.09 -16.47
C HIS A 487 -3.36 10.60 -16.41
N ASP A 488 -2.47 9.68 -16.76
CA ASP A 488 -2.75 8.24 -16.74
C ASP A 488 -3.07 7.73 -15.31
N ILE A 489 -2.43 8.29 -14.27
CA ILE A 489 -2.67 7.90 -12.87
C ILE A 489 -4.01 8.46 -12.40
N GLU A 490 -4.26 9.74 -12.69
CA GLU A 490 -5.53 10.40 -12.39
C GLU A 490 -6.71 9.68 -13.03
N GLN A 491 -6.56 9.28 -14.29
CA GLN A 491 -7.57 8.51 -15.00
C GLN A 491 -7.84 7.16 -14.32
N VAL A 492 -6.80 6.40 -13.97
CA VAL A 492 -6.96 5.10 -13.28
C VAL A 492 -7.61 5.28 -11.91
N TYR A 493 -7.24 6.32 -11.16
CA TYR A 493 -7.84 6.65 -9.87
C TYR A 493 -9.34 6.94 -10.03
N ASN A 494 -9.71 7.83 -10.96
CA ASN A 494 -11.09 8.19 -11.23
C ASN A 494 -11.92 7.01 -11.76
N ASP A 495 -11.33 6.12 -12.57
CA ASP A 495 -11.97 4.88 -13.02
C ASP A 495 -12.30 3.96 -11.86
N CYS A 496 -11.42 3.86 -10.87
CA CYS A 496 -11.66 3.09 -9.65
C CYS A 496 -12.82 3.70 -8.85
N LEU A 497 -12.84 5.03 -8.65
CA LEU A 497 -13.92 5.71 -7.95
C LEU A 497 -15.27 5.49 -8.63
N ARG A 498 -15.33 5.64 -9.96
CA ARG A 498 -16.54 5.37 -10.74
C ARG A 498 -17.03 3.93 -10.60
N HIS A 499 -16.11 2.96 -10.60
CA HIS A 499 -16.45 1.57 -10.40
C HIS A 499 -17.04 1.32 -9.01
N ILE A 500 -16.39 1.83 -7.95
CA ILE A 500 -16.86 1.66 -6.57
C ILE A 500 -18.23 2.30 -6.37
N ASN A 501 -18.41 3.54 -6.82
CA ASN A 501 -19.69 4.23 -6.72
C ASN A 501 -20.81 3.45 -7.42
N ARG A 502 -20.57 2.99 -8.65
CA ARG A 502 -21.54 2.18 -9.37
C ARG A 502 -21.88 0.89 -8.63
N TYR A 503 -20.87 0.18 -8.11
CA TYR A 503 -21.08 -1.06 -7.38
C TYR A 503 -21.91 -0.85 -6.11
N LEU A 504 -21.58 0.18 -5.31
CA LEU A 504 -22.33 0.52 -4.09
C LEU A 504 -23.78 0.90 -4.41
N SER A 505 -24.01 1.66 -5.49
CA SER A 505 -25.37 1.99 -5.95
C SER A 505 -26.15 0.77 -6.42
N GLU A 506 -25.51 -0.14 -7.15
CA GLU A 506 -26.14 -1.40 -7.60
C GLU A 506 -26.44 -2.34 -6.42
N GLU A 507 -25.58 -2.41 -5.40
CA GLU A 507 -25.84 -3.14 -4.16
C GLU A 507 -27.03 -2.54 -3.39
N TYR A 508 -27.08 -1.22 -3.24
CA TYR A 508 -28.20 -0.52 -2.61
C TYR A 508 -29.52 -0.79 -3.33
N GLU A 509 -29.57 -0.56 -4.64
CA GLU A 509 -30.78 -0.76 -5.44
C GLU A 509 -31.26 -2.22 -5.39
N ARG A 510 -30.32 -3.18 -5.40
CA ARG A 510 -30.65 -4.61 -5.22
C ARG A 510 -31.21 -4.89 -3.85
N GLY A 511 -30.58 -4.38 -2.78
CA GLY A 511 -31.02 -4.57 -1.40
C GLY A 511 -32.42 -4.01 -1.15
N ILE A 512 -32.67 -2.75 -1.53
CA ILE A 512 -33.99 -2.13 -1.35
C ILE A 512 -35.06 -2.79 -2.22
N SER A 513 -34.73 -3.20 -3.45
CA SER A 513 -35.67 -3.88 -4.34
C SER A 513 -36.04 -5.26 -3.81
N ALA A 514 -35.07 -6.00 -3.27
CA ALA A 514 -35.32 -7.29 -2.64
C ALA A 514 -36.24 -7.15 -1.43
N MET A 515 -35.93 -6.23 -0.51
CA MET A 515 -36.77 -5.98 0.65
C MET A 515 -38.18 -5.54 0.25
N LYS A 516 -38.33 -4.60 -0.69
CA LYS A 516 -39.65 -4.16 -1.20
C LYS A 516 -40.47 -5.32 -1.75
N ARG A 517 -39.86 -6.24 -2.49
CA ARG A 517 -40.56 -7.46 -2.96
C ARG A 517 -41.05 -8.31 -1.79
N CYS A 518 -40.23 -8.51 -0.75
CA CYS A 518 -40.64 -9.25 0.45
C CYS A 518 -41.75 -8.53 1.23
N LEU A 519 -41.77 -7.19 1.25
CA LEU A 519 -42.83 -6.42 1.89
C LEU A 519 -44.16 -6.48 1.11
N MET A 520 -44.11 -6.43 -0.22
CA MET A 520 -45.29 -6.49 -1.09
C MET A 520 -45.87 -7.91 -1.28
N SER A 521 -45.11 -8.95 -0.98
CA SER A 521 -45.59 -10.33 -1.13
C SER A 521 -46.72 -10.65 -0.13
N GLN A 522 -47.54 -11.64 -0.44
CA GLN A 522 -48.52 -12.18 0.54
C GLN A 522 -47.89 -13.15 1.54
N THR A 523 -46.57 -13.38 1.48
CA THR A 523 -45.85 -14.26 2.40
C THR A 523 -45.38 -13.50 3.64
N SER A 524 -45.17 -14.22 4.74
CA SER A 524 -44.51 -13.68 5.93
C SER A 524 -43.07 -13.28 5.61
N LEU A 525 -42.61 -12.16 6.19
CA LEU A 525 -41.21 -11.77 6.18
C LEU A 525 -40.45 -12.69 7.14
N ASN A 526 -39.43 -13.39 6.66
CA ASN A 526 -38.68 -14.36 7.47
C ASN A 526 -37.32 -13.78 7.93
N ASP A 527 -36.66 -14.47 8.86
CA ASP A 527 -35.36 -14.05 9.41
C ASP A 527 -34.26 -13.96 8.35
N GLU A 528 -34.34 -14.76 7.28
CA GLU A 528 -33.36 -14.71 6.20
C GLU A 528 -33.50 -13.44 5.37
N ASP A 529 -34.74 -12.99 5.07
CA ASP A 529 -34.99 -11.72 4.39
C ASP A 529 -34.40 -10.54 5.17
N ILE A 530 -34.58 -10.55 6.51
CA ILE A 530 -34.02 -9.55 7.41
C ILE A 530 -32.49 -9.60 7.41
N ARG A 531 -31.90 -10.79 7.54
CA ARG A 531 -30.44 -10.96 7.54
C ARG A 531 -29.81 -10.48 6.24
N GLN A 532 -30.40 -10.80 5.09
CA GLN A 532 -29.89 -10.34 3.80
C GLN A 532 -29.88 -8.81 3.69
N TYR A 533 -30.89 -8.13 4.21
CA TYR A 533 -30.92 -6.66 4.23
C TYR A 533 -29.92 -6.06 5.22
N GLN A 534 -29.73 -6.69 6.38
CA GLN A 534 -28.70 -6.30 7.35
C GLN A 534 -27.28 -6.43 6.76
N ILE A 535 -27.01 -7.49 5.99
CA ILE A 535 -25.74 -7.67 5.27
C ILE A 535 -25.48 -6.48 4.34
N CYS A 536 -26.48 -6.04 3.57
CA CYS A 536 -26.34 -4.85 2.70
C CYS A 536 -26.00 -3.58 3.51
N ILE A 537 -26.66 -3.38 4.66
CA ILE A 537 -26.39 -2.26 5.56
C ILE A 537 -24.96 -2.32 6.10
N ASP A 538 -24.49 -3.50 6.52
CA ASP A 538 -23.16 -3.68 7.07
C ASP A 538 -22.07 -3.50 6.02
N HIS A 539 -22.28 -3.97 4.79
CA HIS A 539 -21.39 -3.66 3.66
C HIS A 539 -21.29 -2.14 3.43
N ALA A 540 -22.42 -1.42 3.46
CA ALA A 540 -22.41 0.03 3.34
C ALA A 540 -21.71 0.73 4.52
N LYS A 541 -21.78 0.18 5.74
CA LYS A 541 -21.00 0.69 6.89
C LYS A 541 -19.50 0.47 6.70
N LEU A 542 -19.08 -0.69 6.21
CA LEU A 542 -17.66 -0.97 5.96
C LEU A 542 -17.08 -0.03 4.89
N ALA A 543 -17.90 0.39 3.92
CA ALA A 543 -17.49 1.34 2.88
C ALA A 543 -17.32 2.80 3.38
N LYS A 544 -17.70 3.11 4.62
CA LYS A 544 -17.76 4.48 5.16
C LYS A 544 -16.44 5.25 5.00
N GLU A 545 -15.31 4.65 5.38
CA GLU A 545 -14.02 5.34 5.26
C GLU A 545 -13.63 5.62 3.80
N VAL A 546 -14.01 4.74 2.87
CA VAL A 546 -13.77 4.97 1.42
C VAL A 546 -14.63 6.14 0.93
N GLN A 547 -15.87 6.22 1.39
CA GLN A 547 -16.79 7.31 1.05
C GLN A 547 -16.25 8.66 1.54
N GLU A 548 -15.89 8.74 2.82
CA GLU A 548 -15.41 9.98 3.46
C GLU A 548 -14.09 10.48 2.83
N ASN A 549 -13.16 9.57 2.51
CA ASN A 549 -11.81 9.96 2.07
C ASN A 549 -11.66 10.12 0.55
N HIS A 550 -12.51 9.47 -0.25
CA HIS A 550 -12.32 9.38 -1.70
C HIS A 550 -13.53 9.74 -2.55
N LEU A 551 -14.77 9.45 -2.12
CA LEU A 551 -15.94 9.56 -3.00
C LEU A 551 -16.83 10.77 -2.72
N GLY A 552 -16.76 11.35 -1.51
CA GLY A 552 -17.53 12.54 -1.12
C GLY A 552 -18.94 12.24 -0.63
N ILE A 553 -19.74 13.31 -0.44
CA ILE A 553 -21.05 13.30 0.26
C ILE A 553 -22.17 12.68 -0.59
N GLU A 554 -22.01 12.59 -1.92
CA GLU A 554 -23.06 12.12 -2.84
C GLU A 554 -23.21 10.58 -2.87
N VAL A 555 -22.43 9.84 -2.08
CA VAL A 555 -22.48 8.37 -2.07
C VAL A 555 -23.47 7.83 -1.05
N ILE A 556 -24.14 6.74 -1.43
CA ILE A 556 -25.14 6.06 -0.61
C ILE A 556 -24.52 5.59 0.70
N SER A 557 -24.99 6.18 1.80
CA SER A 557 -24.62 5.81 3.16
C SER A 557 -25.44 4.62 3.66
N SER A 558 -24.98 3.99 4.73
CA SER A 558 -25.78 3.01 5.46
C SER A 558 -27.09 3.60 6.01
N THR A 559 -27.15 4.91 6.29
CA THR A 559 -28.38 5.58 6.74
C THR A 559 -29.46 5.59 5.68
N ALA A 560 -29.10 5.64 4.38
CA ALA A 560 -30.07 5.62 3.29
C ALA A 560 -30.93 4.34 3.27
N PHE A 561 -30.37 3.19 3.67
CA PHE A 561 -31.13 1.95 3.82
C PHE A 561 -32.17 2.05 4.94
N ILE A 562 -31.78 2.60 6.10
CA ILE A 562 -32.70 2.78 7.24
C ILE A 562 -33.80 3.77 6.88
N GLU A 563 -33.48 4.85 6.16
CA GLU A 563 -34.45 5.82 5.67
C GLU A 563 -35.45 5.21 4.66
N ASP A 564 -34.98 4.41 3.70
CA ASP A 564 -35.88 3.72 2.77
C ASP A 564 -36.78 2.71 3.49
N LEU A 565 -36.23 1.95 4.45
CA LEU A 565 -37.00 1.01 5.25
C LEU A 565 -38.05 1.72 6.12
N ASN A 566 -37.68 2.82 6.76
CA ASN A 566 -38.60 3.66 7.54
C ASN A 566 -39.75 4.18 6.66
N ARG A 567 -39.43 4.62 5.44
CA ARG A 567 -40.42 5.04 4.44
C ARG A 567 -41.33 3.89 4.01
N GLN A 568 -40.81 2.67 3.85
CA GLN A 568 -41.65 1.50 3.54
C GLN A 568 -42.60 1.18 4.68
N VAL A 569 -42.14 1.23 5.94
CA VAL A 569 -43.00 1.07 7.12
C VAL A 569 -44.11 2.11 7.11
N ASP A 570 -43.80 3.38 6.83
CA ASP A 570 -44.82 4.44 6.77
C ASP A 570 -45.87 4.20 5.68
N LEU A 571 -45.47 3.73 4.50
CA LEU A 571 -46.39 3.36 3.43
C LEU A 571 -47.31 2.20 3.83
N MET A 572 -46.78 1.18 4.53
CA MET A 572 -47.58 0.07 5.04
C MET A 572 -48.57 0.52 6.11
N LEU A 573 -48.18 1.43 7.00
CA LEU A 573 -49.07 1.97 8.03
C LEU A 573 -50.20 2.81 7.43
N LEU A 574 -49.93 3.56 6.36
CA LEU A 574 -50.96 4.27 5.60
C LEU A 574 -51.96 3.30 4.96
N ASP A 575 -51.48 2.24 4.32
CA ASP A 575 -52.35 1.20 3.73
C ASP A 575 -53.23 0.50 4.78
N VAL A 576 -52.67 0.14 5.94
CA VAL A 576 -53.45 -0.40 7.08
C VAL A 576 -54.51 0.60 7.56
N ARG A 577 -54.17 1.90 7.58
CA ARG A 577 -55.10 2.96 7.99
C ARG A 577 -56.26 3.14 7.00
N GLU A 578 -56.10 2.82 5.73
CA GLU A 578 -57.18 2.95 4.74
C GLU A 578 -58.11 1.73 4.70
N LYS A 579 -57.64 0.57 5.15
CA LYS A 579 -58.40 -0.69 5.14
C LYS A 579 -59.43 -0.81 6.27
N ASP A 580 -60.45 -1.62 6.02
CA ASP A 580 -61.43 -2.02 7.03
C ASP A 580 -60.81 -3.02 8.02
N VAL A 581 -61.22 -2.96 9.29
CA VAL A 581 -60.63 -3.77 10.39
C VAL A 581 -60.80 -5.29 10.23
N ASP A 582 -61.68 -5.74 9.33
CA ASP A 582 -61.87 -7.16 8.99
C ASP A 582 -61.09 -7.62 7.76
N ASP A 583 -60.26 -6.76 7.16
CA ASP A 583 -59.37 -7.11 6.07
C ASP A 583 -58.18 -7.93 6.56
N ILE A 584 -58.07 -9.18 6.08
CA ILE A 584 -57.04 -10.14 6.50
C ILE A 584 -55.60 -9.67 6.15
N SER A 585 -55.44 -8.79 5.17
CA SER A 585 -54.13 -8.24 4.79
C SER A 585 -53.55 -7.29 5.85
N ILE A 586 -54.38 -6.75 6.76
CA ILE A 586 -53.92 -5.96 7.91
C ILE A 586 -53.02 -6.81 8.80
N ARG A 587 -53.42 -8.04 9.10
CA ARG A 587 -52.65 -8.97 9.94
C ARG A 587 -51.22 -9.14 9.40
N MET A 588 -51.12 -9.52 8.13
CA MET A 588 -49.83 -9.72 7.46
C MET A 588 -48.96 -8.45 7.48
N SER A 589 -49.57 -7.28 7.30
CA SER A 589 -48.86 -6.00 7.31
C SER A 589 -48.33 -5.67 8.70
N LEU A 590 -49.14 -5.85 9.75
CA LEU A 590 -48.75 -5.63 11.14
C LEU A 590 -47.68 -6.62 11.60
N GLU A 591 -47.75 -7.89 11.20
CA GLU A 591 -46.72 -8.89 11.48
C GLU A 591 -45.37 -8.48 10.84
N LYS A 592 -45.37 -8.07 9.58
CA LYS A 592 -44.16 -7.59 8.89
C LYS A 592 -43.56 -6.35 9.55
N ILE A 593 -44.40 -5.36 9.87
CA ILE A 593 -43.97 -4.14 10.56
C ILE A 593 -43.35 -4.49 11.91
N LYS A 594 -43.98 -5.38 12.69
CA LYS A 594 -43.45 -5.84 13.98
C LYS A 594 -42.09 -6.52 13.82
N THR A 595 -41.93 -7.42 12.84
CA THR A 595 -40.64 -8.07 12.54
C THR A 595 -39.56 -7.05 12.19
N ILE A 596 -39.88 -6.05 11.35
CA ILE A 596 -38.96 -4.98 10.99
C ILE A 596 -38.55 -4.15 12.22
N LEU A 597 -39.50 -3.66 13.00
CA LEU A 597 -39.22 -2.82 14.17
C LEU A 597 -38.38 -3.56 15.23
N ASN A 598 -38.57 -4.88 15.36
CA ASN A 598 -37.75 -5.70 16.25
C ASN A 598 -36.31 -5.88 15.71
N ALA A 599 -36.14 -5.98 14.40
CA ALA A 599 -34.84 -6.20 13.76
C ALA A 599 -34.00 -4.93 13.58
N PHE A 600 -34.64 -3.75 13.57
CA PHE A 600 -34.02 -2.46 13.30
C PHE A 600 -34.36 -1.44 14.39
N PRO A 601 -33.56 -1.37 15.47
CA PRO A 601 -33.82 -0.50 16.63
C PRO A 601 -33.82 1.00 16.33
N ASP A 602 -33.21 1.41 15.23
CA ASP A 602 -33.15 2.81 14.79
C ASP A 602 -34.51 3.33 14.29
N LEU A 603 -35.49 2.45 14.11
CA LEU A 603 -36.85 2.81 13.72
C LEU A 603 -37.72 3.12 14.94
N ASP A 604 -38.62 4.10 14.79
CA ASP A 604 -39.52 4.50 15.88
C ASP A 604 -40.53 3.39 16.22
N SER A 605 -40.33 2.72 17.36
CA SER A 605 -41.18 1.64 17.84
C SER A 605 -42.61 2.10 18.13
N LYS A 606 -42.85 3.40 18.39
CA LYS A 606 -44.19 3.94 18.67
C LYS A 606 -45.11 3.91 17.46
N LYS A 607 -44.57 3.70 16.25
CA LYS A 607 -45.34 3.59 15.02
C LYS A 607 -46.38 2.47 15.09
N LEU A 608 -46.03 1.33 15.70
CA LEU A 608 -46.95 0.21 15.86
C LEU A 608 -48.06 0.52 16.87
N ASP A 609 -47.71 1.12 18.02
CA ASP A 609 -48.70 1.50 19.03
C ASP A 609 -49.72 2.49 18.48
N ASN A 610 -49.24 3.49 17.71
CA ASN A 610 -50.10 4.50 17.10
C ASN A 610 -51.10 3.90 16.10
N ILE A 611 -50.69 2.93 15.27
CA ILE A 611 -51.62 2.30 14.33
C ILE A 611 -52.61 1.36 15.03
N CYS A 612 -52.16 0.66 16.07
CA CYS A 612 -53.04 -0.14 16.93
C CYS A 612 -54.13 0.72 17.57
N GLN A 613 -53.79 1.93 18.03
CA GLN A 613 -54.76 2.88 18.57
C GLN A 613 -55.80 3.31 17.52
N VAL A 614 -55.37 3.58 16.28
CA VAL A 614 -56.29 3.93 15.18
C VAL A 614 -57.24 2.78 14.86
N LEU A 615 -56.76 1.53 14.92
CA LEU A 615 -57.61 0.35 14.70
C LEU A 615 -58.63 0.17 15.84
N LEU A 616 -58.24 0.44 17.09
CA LEU A 616 -59.17 0.46 18.23
C LEU A 616 -60.27 1.51 18.06
N GLU A 617 -59.93 2.73 17.64
CA GLU A 617 -60.90 3.79 17.35
C GLU A 617 -61.89 3.39 16.23
N LYS A 618 -61.41 2.69 15.20
CA LYS A 618 -62.27 2.13 14.15
C LYS A 618 -63.23 1.06 14.69
N LEU A 619 -62.77 0.19 15.59
CA LEU A 619 -63.62 -0.81 16.25
C LEU A 619 -64.70 -0.13 17.10
N ASP A 620 -64.36 0.94 17.82
CA ASP A 620 -65.34 1.72 18.60
C ASP A 620 -66.37 2.41 17.70
N SER A 621 -65.95 2.95 16.55
CA SER A 621 -66.85 3.52 15.54
C SER A 621 -67.83 2.48 14.98
N LEU A 622 -67.39 1.23 14.78
CA LEU A 622 -68.27 0.13 14.39
C LEU A 622 -69.31 -0.19 15.46
N VAL A 623 -68.93 -0.18 16.75
CA VAL A 623 -69.86 -0.38 17.88
C VAL A 623 -70.93 0.71 17.90
N VAL A 624 -70.55 1.98 17.72
CA VAL A 624 -71.48 3.11 17.66
C VAL A 624 -72.41 2.99 16.45
N SER A 625 -71.88 2.65 15.28
CA SER A 625 -72.65 2.50 14.04
C SER A 625 -73.65 1.35 14.13
N PHE A 626 -73.26 0.21 14.73
CA PHE A 626 -74.16 -0.90 15.02
C PHE A 626 -75.35 -0.46 15.88
N LYS A 627 -75.09 0.19 17.03
CA LYS A 627 -76.13 0.66 17.95
C LYS A 627 -77.10 1.62 17.26
N LYS A 628 -76.58 2.49 16.38
CA LYS A 628 -77.39 3.39 15.55
C LYS A 628 -78.28 2.63 14.56
N SER A 629 -77.73 1.67 13.80
CA SER A 629 -78.50 0.87 12.84
C SER A 629 -79.61 0.06 13.52
N ILE A 630 -79.35 -0.53 14.70
CA ILE A 630 -80.37 -1.23 15.49
C ILE A 630 -81.48 -0.27 15.94
N SER A 631 -81.12 0.90 16.47
CA SER A 631 -82.09 1.90 16.92
C SER A 631 -82.97 2.45 15.79
N SER A 632 -82.49 2.39 14.54
CA SER A 632 -83.24 2.74 13.33
C SER A 632 -83.88 1.55 12.61
N ASN A 633 -83.91 0.35 13.22
CA ASN A 633 -84.44 -0.89 12.65
C ASN A 633 -83.82 -1.31 11.31
N LYS A 634 -82.56 -0.91 11.06
CA LYS A 634 -81.78 -1.31 9.88
C LYS A 634 -80.96 -2.56 10.18
N PHE A 635 -81.62 -3.71 10.25
CA PHE A 635 -81.01 -4.94 10.73
C PHE A 635 -79.92 -5.48 9.80
N ASP A 636 -80.02 -5.29 8.49
CA ASP A 636 -78.99 -5.73 7.53
C ASP A 636 -77.67 -4.96 7.73
N GLU A 637 -77.74 -3.64 7.96
CA GLU A 637 -76.56 -2.81 8.27
C GLU A 637 -75.94 -3.24 9.61
N ALA A 638 -76.77 -3.52 10.63
CA ALA A 638 -76.30 -4.01 11.91
C ALA A 638 -75.63 -5.41 11.81
N ALA A 639 -76.23 -6.33 11.04
CA ALA A 639 -75.66 -7.64 10.76
C ALA A 639 -74.28 -7.53 10.07
N SER A 640 -74.12 -6.57 9.16
CA SER A 640 -72.83 -6.25 8.54
C SER A 640 -71.80 -5.80 9.58
N HIS A 641 -72.13 -4.81 10.43
CA HIS A 641 -71.21 -4.29 11.45
C HIS A 641 -70.76 -5.37 12.46
N ILE A 642 -71.66 -6.21 12.97
CA ILE A 642 -71.32 -7.26 13.93
C ILE A 642 -70.49 -8.38 13.29
N THR A 643 -70.70 -8.65 12.00
CA THR A 643 -69.89 -9.62 11.24
C THR A 643 -68.47 -9.09 11.03
N LYS A 644 -68.31 -7.80 10.66
CA LYS A 644 -66.99 -7.15 10.58
C LYS A 644 -66.26 -7.23 11.92
N LEU A 645 -66.93 -6.90 13.02
CA LEU A 645 -66.35 -6.97 14.36
C LEU A 645 -65.91 -8.41 14.73
N TYR A 646 -66.73 -9.41 14.40
CA TYR A 646 -66.38 -10.81 14.65
C TYR A 646 -65.12 -11.24 13.89
N ARG A 647 -65.01 -10.86 12.60
CA ARG A 647 -63.83 -11.15 11.78
C ARG A 647 -62.58 -10.43 12.27
N ALA A 648 -62.73 -9.18 12.73
CA ALA A 648 -61.62 -8.40 13.28
C ALA A 648 -60.94 -9.08 14.48
N ILE A 649 -61.67 -9.90 15.26
CA ILE A 649 -61.08 -10.69 16.35
C ILE A 649 -59.95 -11.58 15.82
N ASP A 650 -60.14 -12.26 14.69
CA ASP A 650 -59.13 -13.17 14.14
C ASP A 650 -57.98 -12.42 13.46
N VAL A 651 -58.30 -11.30 12.80
CA VAL A 651 -57.32 -10.45 12.10
C VAL A 651 -56.37 -9.75 13.08
N LEU A 652 -56.86 -9.31 14.25
CA LEU A 652 -56.12 -8.41 15.13
C LEU A 652 -55.66 -9.06 16.46
N GLN A 653 -56.00 -10.32 16.74
CA GLN A 653 -55.69 -10.98 18.03
C GLN A 653 -54.21 -11.02 18.41
N ASP A 654 -53.29 -10.96 17.44
CA ASP A 654 -51.84 -11.01 17.69
C ASP A 654 -51.22 -9.62 17.94
N HIS A 655 -52.03 -8.56 17.80
CA HIS A 655 -51.58 -7.15 17.84
C HIS A 655 -52.40 -6.27 18.79
N LEU A 656 -53.63 -6.67 19.14
CA LEU A 656 -54.51 -5.99 20.10
C LEU A 656 -54.98 -6.99 21.16
N ASP A 657 -55.43 -6.49 22.32
CA ASP A 657 -56.01 -7.36 23.35
C ASP A 657 -57.27 -8.05 22.83
N ARG A 658 -57.16 -9.36 22.63
CA ARG A 658 -58.24 -10.21 22.14
C ARG A 658 -59.48 -10.14 23.02
N GLU A 659 -59.31 -10.06 24.34
CA GLU A 659 -60.43 -10.00 25.28
C GLU A 659 -61.15 -8.65 25.20
N GLU A 660 -60.42 -7.57 24.90
CA GLU A 660 -61.02 -6.25 24.65
C GLU A 660 -61.93 -6.27 23.41
N ILE A 661 -61.48 -6.84 22.29
CA ILE A 661 -62.29 -6.93 21.07
C ILE A 661 -63.51 -7.85 21.28
N LYS A 662 -63.31 -8.99 21.97
CA LYS A 662 -64.42 -9.89 22.34
C LYS A 662 -65.44 -9.22 23.25
N ALA A 663 -65.01 -8.42 24.22
CA ALA A 663 -65.91 -7.69 25.11
C ALA A 663 -66.82 -6.74 24.32
N LYS A 664 -66.27 -6.02 23.33
CA LYS A 664 -67.06 -5.17 22.41
C LYS A 664 -68.10 -6.01 21.63
N TYR A 665 -67.73 -7.20 21.15
CA TYR A 665 -68.65 -8.09 20.45
C TYR A 665 -69.78 -8.64 21.34
N VAL A 666 -69.47 -9.03 22.57
CA VAL A 666 -70.47 -9.47 23.55
C VAL A 666 -71.43 -8.33 23.89
N GLN A 667 -70.91 -7.11 24.09
CA GLN A 667 -71.74 -5.93 24.34
C GLN A 667 -72.75 -5.68 23.21
N LEU A 668 -72.35 -5.87 21.94
CA LEU A 668 -73.27 -5.70 20.81
C LEU A 668 -74.37 -6.77 20.78
N LYS A 669 -74.05 -8.02 21.14
CA LYS A 669 -75.05 -9.09 21.25
C LYS A 669 -76.09 -8.79 22.31
N GLU A 670 -75.66 -8.36 23.50
CA GLU A 670 -76.55 -7.99 24.60
C GLU A 670 -77.44 -6.79 24.22
N TYR A 671 -76.86 -5.77 23.59
CA TYR A 671 -77.61 -4.61 23.09
C TYR A 671 -78.69 -5.01 22.09
N PHE A 672 -78.37 -5.91 21.16
CA PHE A 672 -79.34 -6.41 20.17
C PHE A 672 -80.49 -7.19 20.81
N LEU A 673 -80.17 -8.11 21.74
CA LEU A 673 -81.16 -8.89 22.47
C LEU A 673 -82.13 -7.99 23.25
N HIS A 674 -81.60 -6.97 23.91
CA HIS A 674 -82.41 -6.00 24.64
C HIS A 674 -83.39 -5.25 23.71
N HIS A 675 -82.91 -4.74 22.57
CA HIS A 675 -83.76 -4.06 21.58
C HIS A 675 -84.87 -4.97 21.01
N VAL A 676 -84.56 -6.24 20.74
CA VAL A 676 -85.57 -7.21 20.25
C VAL A 676 -86.64 -7.44 21.30
N ASN A 677 -86.26 -7.63 22.57
CA ASN A 677 -87.21 -7.80 23.67
C ASN A 677 -88.10 -6.56 23.87
N ASP A 678 -87.53 -5.37 23.75
CA ASP A 678 -88.29 -4.10 23.84
C ASP A 678 -89.28 -3.92 22.69
N CYS A 679 -88.93 -4.36 21.48
CA CYS A 679 -89.84 -4.37 20.33
C CYS A 679 -90.95 -5.42 20.50
N LEU A 680 -90.64 -6.60 21.03
CA LEU A 680 -91.62 -7.67 21.30
C LEU A 680 -92.57 -7.33 22.45
N GLY A 681 -92.11 -6.60 23.46
CA GLY A 681 -92.95 -6.13 24.57
C GLY A 681 -93.90 -4.97 24.21
N LYS A 682 -93.76 -4.37 23.02
CA LYS A 682 -94.62 -3.29 22.48
C LYS A 682 -95.63 -3.79 21.43
N LEU A 683 -95.53 -5.05 21.01
CA LEU A 683 -96.52 -5.78 20.21
C LEU A 683 -97.56 -6.40 21.14
#